data_AF-A0A2H3C6S0-F1
#
_entry.id   AF-A0A2H3C6S0-F1
#
_cell.length_a   1.000
_cell.length_b   1.000
_cell.length_c   1.000
_cell.angle_alpha   90.00
_cell.angle_beta   90.00
_cell.angle_gamma   90.00
#
_symmetry.space_group_name_H-M   'P 1'
#
loop_
_entity.id
_entity.type
_entity.pdbx_description
1 polymer ?
#
loop_
_entity_poly.entity_id
_entity_poly.type
_entity_poly.pdbx_seq_one_letter_code
_entity_poly.pdbx_strand_id
1 'polypeptide(L)'
;MYSLGSTSSPDDDSVPDPAIQSISLPAPPTPSNRRLNLPSLPCAFASSSIAPSSAQRPVFHTGLFVTSRVRRRRDRGEVVQWVKELPSERMMRCGNFGTTGLGSTGWRRFQTTPPCTRRAYHSQAKILVETEEFLASYDPPTPDPLEVDPVPIRPRFDWRLRAISREKAKPDKKRKHKRRIAPQQTVLQEHEPYYHTVHRYSEHFNGLLDAEIAAEEAVLHQRLSTWSTERLSEEGYCLTDMTAFWLEEKHFGRRTATFTRGPGVQLPENRFESGTQVLVSRIDPLTDEPAKGSLISRTPLQLKVSFPDQVEFDNPELEGAWRVDLGHSSLVHNRMREAINHLHRDVRSQEAVMATDREEILNGTHLRDVILRGKDQGDMDENVETSGVFRDNQLIYSWAKRYMRPNPVVVEGDPVIDGLNATQVRAMAQMIAERFSLVQGPPGTGKTKTIIETIKLLKVHFETPQPILVCTYTNVAVDNLVEGFVAAGVNPIRVAFGGKTRASLEPYTYEYKMQNHPLYSQAEKVSETIKELEGEVKDTSIRAKDLAKKVNDGRTNLAQRLDGMLTAIAKREDRIQAKRAQWYALTQQMTKDVLGEADVICTTCLTAASRVLEATDFPVVFLDEASMSTEPASLVPLMKGSRHVALIGDHKQLPPVIVSQIAKSNQLDRSLFERLIVEGIVPSIMLDIQYRMHPAISAFPSLEFYGTSLLDGTVDSGGNILSRLAPPNSQHLTKDGNGDRPSVVFLDHAGEESSKDRSRVNWNEAHIVASVVEDLLLTNPELTGDDIGIIAPYAAQISLLTRLFNVNARYRQRFEIVLGEHRAMQIKDIEIKTVDGFEGREKEIIIFSTVRNNAGGHIGFLADRGRLNVGLTRAKRGLFIVGSISTLRMGRSVETAKEETGAVAWRNFAQYLVKEGRVSRIGGMKLQQAIYGHLRAARRDPPLLDSGVVETRI
;
A
#
# COMPACT_ATOMS: atom_id res chain seq x y z
N MET A 1 51.66 -13.87 33.30
CA MET A 1 52.97 -14.43 33.70
C MET A 1 53.06 -15.83 33.14
N TYR A 2 54.29 -16.31 32.88
CA TYR A 2 54.64 -17.54 32.14
C TYR A 2 54.28 -17.48 30.62
N SER A 3 55.12 -17.81 29.62
CA SER A 3 56.33 -18.67 29.48
C SER A 3 56.01 -20.13 29.12
N LEU A 4 56.63 -20.82 28.15
CA LEU A 4 57.63 -20.45 27.09
C LEU A 4 57.70 -21.57 26.01
N GLY A 5 58.20 -21.26 24.80
CA GLY A 5 58.90 -22.20 23.89
C GLY A 5 58.06 -23.25 23.12
N SER A 6 58.63 -24.02 22.17
CA SER A 6 59.93 -23.86 21.45
C SER A 6 60.12 -24.96 20.38
N THR A 7 60.86 -24.66 19.29
CA THR A 7 61.64 -25.60 18.40
C THR A 7 60.88 -26.70 17.62
N SER A 8 61.32 -27.23 16.47
CA SER A 8 62.39 -26.88 15.48
C SER A 8 62.18 -27.66 14.15
N SER A 9 62.77 -27.20 13.05
CA SER A 9 62.89 -27.94 11.76
C SER A 9 63.98 -29.04 11.80
N PRO A 10 64.01 -30.01 10.85
CA PRO A 10 64.76 -29.82 9.58
C PRO A 10 64.22 -30.54 8.31
N ASP A 11 64.68 -30.09 7.13
CA ASP A 11 65.00 -30.74 5.81
C ASP A 11 64.01 -31.75 5.15
N ASP A 12 63.93 -31.99 3.82
CA ASP A 12 64.77 -31.58 2.65
C ASP A 12 63.99 -31.54 1.28
N ASP A 13 64.67 -31.13 0.20
CA ASP A 13 64.28 -30.81 -1.20
C ASP A 13 63.27 -31.67 -2.03
N SER A 14 62.50 -31.02 -2.95
CA SER A 14 62.49 -31.30 -4.43
C SER A 14 61.44 -30.53 -5.32
N VAL A 15 61.90 -29.43 -5.95
CA VAL A 15 61.75 -28.93 -7.36
C VAL A 15 60.81 -29.68 -8.38
N PRO A 16 60.12 -29.04 -9.39
CA PRO A 16 59.83 -27.61 -9.70
C PRO A 16 58.32 -27.28 -9.97
N ASP A 17 58.00 -25.98 -10.21
CA ASP A 17 56.68 -25.50 -10.69
C ASP A 17 56.86 -24.41 -11.80
N PRO A 18 56.11 -24.39 -12.93
CA PRO A 18 56.44 -23.56 -14.09
C PRO A 18 55.71 -22.20 -14.20
N ALA A 19 56.49 -21.13 -14.10
CA ALA A 19 56.33 -19.84 -14.80
C ALA A 19 54.94 -19.15 -14.84
N ILE A 20 54.73 -18.21 -13.91
CA ILE A 20 53.81 -17.07 -14.11
C ILE A 20 54.62 -15.82 -14.47
N GLN A 21 54.34 -15.22 -15.62
CA GLN A 21 54.93 -13.92 -16.01
C GLN A 21 54.15 -12.76 -15.38
N SER A 22 54.87 -11.75 -14.91
CA SER A 22 54.29 -10.51 -14.39
C SER A 22 53.87 -9.56 -15.52
N ILE A 23 52.64 -9.04 -15.42
CA ILE A 23 52.15 -7.93 -16.27
C ILE A 23 51.75 -6.76 -15.36
N SER A 24 52.23 -5.57 -15.71
CA SER A 24 52.19 -4.37 -14.88
C SER A 24 50.83 -3.67 -14.90
N LEU A 25 50.36 -3.22 -13.73
CA LEU A 25 49.24 -2.27 -13.65
C LEU A 25 49.72 -0.83 -13.96
N PRO A 26 48.94 -0.02 -14.69
CA PRO A 26 49.31 1.36 -15.03
C PRO A 26 49.10 2.33 -13.84
N ALA A 27 50.00 3.29 -13.69
CA ALA A 27 49.95 4.34 -12.66
C ALA A 27 49.06 5.53 -13.07
N PRO A 28 48.47 6.28 -12.11
CA PRO A 28 47.61 7.43 -12.41
C PRO A 28 48.41 8.66 -12.89
N PRO A 29 47.88 9.47 -13.83
CA PRO A 29 48.56 10.65 -14.35
C PRO A 29 48.48 11.86 -13.40
N THR A 30 49.59 12.60 -13.28
CA THR A 30 49.66 13.89 -12.58
C THR A 30 49.45 15.07 -13.54
N PRO A 31 48.90 16.22 -13.07
CA PRO A 31 48.55 17.33 -13.94
C PRO A 31 49.74 18.25 -14.27
N SER A 32 49.83 18.69 -15.53
CA SER A 32 50.77 19.72 -16.01
C SER A 32 50.02 20.99 -16.44
N ASN A 33 50.72 22.13 -16.52
CA ASN A 33 50.11 23.44 -16.30
C ASN A 33 50.60 24.52 -17.28
N ARG A 34 49.68 25.11 -18.09
CA ARG A 34 49.68 26.48 -18.69
C ARG A 34 48.54 26.59 -19.73
N ARG A 35 47.54 27.49 -19.54
CA ARG A 35 47.50 28.93 -19.97
C ARG A 35 47.43 29.10 -21.50
N LEU A 36 46.48 29.82 -22.11
CA LEU A 36 45.34 30.65 -21.64
C LEU A 36 44.06 30.26 -22.47
N ASN A 37 42.90 30.95 -22.55
CA ASN A 37 42.45 32.26 -22.03
C ASN A 37 40.90 32.33 -21.92
N LEU A 38 40.37 33.15 -21.01
CA LEU A 38 38.93 33.55 -20.91
C LEU A 38 38.80 34.93 -20.22
N PRO A 39 37.75 35.73 -20.50
CA PRO A 39 37.58 37.06 -19.93
C PRO A 39 36.98 37.11 -18.51
N SER A 40 37.40 38.14 -17.77
CA SER A 40 36.96 38.64 -16.46
C SER A 40 35.63 39.43 -16.52
N LEU A 41 34.89 39.82 -15.47
CA LEU A 41 34.83 39.71 -13.97
C LEU A 41 33.38 40.17 -13.57
N PRO A 42 33.03 40.53 -12.32
CA PRO A 42 32.97 39.77 -11.06
C PRO A 42 31.56 39.79 -10.39
N CYS A 43 31.37 38.99 -9.33
CA CYS A 43 30.57 39.44 -8.16
C CYS A 43 30.92 38.60 -6.91
N ALA A 44 31.06 39.22 -5.73
CA ALA A 44 31.42 38.52 -4.49
C ALA A 44 31.09 39.34 -3.22
N PHE A 45 31.17 38.66 -2.07
CA PHE A 45 31.25 39.15 -0.68
C PHE A 45 29.99 39.60 0.09
N ALA A 46 29.70 38.76 1.10
CA ALA A 46 29.72 39.11 2.53
C ALA A 46 28.48 39.68 3.24
N SER A 47 28.52 39.51 4.55
CA SER A 47 27.51 39.83 5.56
C SER A 47 27.92 41.05 6.40
N SER A 48 26.92 41.83 6.84
CA SER A 48 26.82 42.37 8.21
C SER A 48 25.56 43.25 8.37
N SER A 49 25.23 43.59 9.61
CA SER A 49 24.07 44.37 10.03
C SER A 49 24.38 45.86 10.24
N ILE A 50 23.38 46.73 10.15
CA ILE A 50 23.14 47.91 11.05
C ILE A 50 21.78 48.59 10.73
N ALA A 51 21.28 49.42 11.65
CA ALA A 51 19.94 50.03 11.68
C ALA A 51 19.83 51.41 10.95
N PRO A 52 18.61 51.97 10.73
CA PRO A 52 18.38 52.98 9.69
C PRO A 52 18.08 54.43 10.15
N SER A 53 18.30 55.39 9.24
CA SER A 53 17.64 56.72 9.16
C SER A 53 17.86 57.28 7.72
N SER A 54 17.14 58.26 7.15
CA SER A 54 16.04 59.12 7.65
C SER A 54 15.10 59.56 6.49
N ALA A 55 14.27 60.59 6.74
CA ALA A 55 13.14 61.14 5.95
C ALA A 55 13.48 61.53 4.46
N GLN A 56 12.52 61.79 3.55
CA GLN A 56 11.28 62.60 3.68
C GLN A 56 10.05 62.13 2.87
N ARG A 57 8.91 62.76 3.18
CA ARG A 57 7.55 62.58 2.63
C ARG A 57 7.06 63.85 1.92
N PRO A 58 5.98 63.73 1.12
CA PRO A 58 4.72 64.44 1.41
C PRO A 58 3.58 63.45 1.85
N VAL A 59 2.27 63.75 1.89
CA VAL A 59 1.40 64.77 2.56
C VAL A 59 0.01 64.59 1.89
N PHE A 60 -1.16 64.47 2.52
CA PHE A 60 -1.65 64.17 3.89
C PHE A 60 -3.13 63.67 3.71
N HIS A 61 -4.13 63.52 4.59
CA HIS A 61 -4.53 63.57 6.03
C HIS A 61 -5.89 62.79 6.08
N THR A 62 -6.66 62.47 7.13
CA THR A 62 -6.71 62.34 8.61
C THR A 62 -7.88 61.33 8.86
N GLY A 63 -8.21 60.74 10.02
CA GLY A 63 -7.74 60.73 11.42
C GLY A 63 -8.49 59.54 12.09
N LEU A 64 -8.85 59.49 13.38
CA LEU A 64 -8.45 60.22 14.58
C LEU A 64 -8.66 59.25 15.78
N PHE A 65 -7.86 59.33 16.84
CA PHE A 65 -7.85 58.43 18.00
C PHE A 65 -8.96 58.68 19.02
N VAL A 66 -9.35 57.64 19.79
CA VAL A 66 -9.41 57.64 21.27
C VAL A 66 -9.11 56.21 21.79
N THR A 67 -8.52 56.08 23.00
CA THR A 67 -8.30 54.80 23.72
C THR A 67 -8.96 54.84 25.10
N SER A 68 -9.41 53.69 25.64
CA SER A 68 -9.60 53.51 27.11
C SER A 68 -9.79 52.03 27.52
N ARG A 69 -9.50 51.75 28.80
CA ARG A 69 -9.80 50.49 29.51
C ARG A 69 -11.12 50.64 30.29
N VAL A 70 -11.82 49.54 30.56
CA VAL A 70 -12.56 49.16 31.81
C VAL A 70 -13.30 47.83 31.48
N ARG A 71 -13.02 46.68 32.08
CA ARG A 71 -13.13 46.19 33.48
C ARG A 71 -14.59 45.96 33.93
N ARG A 72 -14.90 44.72 34.36
CA ARG A 72 -16.27 44.24 34.68
C ARG A 72 -16.96 45.04 35.81
N ARG A 73 -18.26 45.29 35.64
CA ARG A 73 -19.32 45.06 36.65
C ARG A 73 -20.66 44.75 35.96
N ARG A 74 -21.49 43.95 36.62
CA ARG A 74 -22.92 43.72 36.34
C ARG A 74 -23.57 43.55 37.70
N ASP A 75 -24.57 44.37 38.01
CA ASP A 75 -25.23 44.38 39.32
C ASP A 75 -26.48 43.46 39.36
N ARG A 76 -27.16 43.42 40.52
CA ARG A 76 -28.19 42.43 40.88
C ARG A 76 -29.63 42.93 40.69
N GLY A 77 -30.58 42.00 40.87
CA GLY A 77 -32.05 42.15 40.81
C GLY A 77 -32.62 40.93 40.08
N GLU A 78 -33.21 39.90 40.69
CA GLU A 78 -34.21 39.81 41.80
C GLU A 78 -35.53 40.53 41.50
N VAL A 79 -36.73 39.99 41.80
CA VAL A 79 -37.20 38.62 42.09
C VAL A 79 -38.72 38.62 41.84
N VAL A 80 -39.32 37.58 41.25
CA VAL A 80 -40.75 37.25 41.41
C VAL A 80 -40.93 35.72 41.43
N GLN A 81 -41.78 35.22 42.31
CA GLN A 81 -42.05 33.80 42.56
C GLN A 81 -43.56 33.60 42.77
N TRP A 82 -44.16 32.57 42.17
CA TRP A 82 -45.45 31.99 42.60
C TRP A 82 -45.50 30.48 42.30
N VAL A 83 -46.40 29.77 42.98
CA VAL A 83 -46.36 28.29 43.16
C VAL A 83 -47.73 27.66 42.92
N LYS A 84 -47.73 26.45 42.32
CA LYS A 84 -48.73 25.34 42.40
C LYS A 84 -48.34 24.23 41.39
N GLU A 85 -48.75 22.97 41.49
CA GLU A 85 -48.89 21.99 42.60
C GLU A 85 -49.09 20.59 41.94
N LEU A 86 -49.18 19.52 42.75
CA LEU A 86 -49.27 18.10 42.32
C LEU A 86 -50.75 17.65 42.07
N PRO A 87 -51.13 16.42 41.64
CA PRO A 87 -50.48 15.12 41.92
C PRO A 87 -50.58 13.99 40.83
N SER A 88 -50.40 12.74 41.28
CA SER A 88 -50.12 11.50 40.54
C SER A 88 -51.17 10.39 40.70
N GLU A 89 -51.30 9.48 39.71
CA GLU A 89 -51.58 8.01 39.80
C GLU A 89 -51.71 7.44 38.35
N ARG A 90 -51.76 6.13 38.02
CA ARG A 90 -52.03 4.88 38.78
C ARG A 90 -51.25 3.67 38.20
N MET A 91 -51.46 2.46 38.75
CA MET A 91 -50.67 1.22 38.54
C MET A 91 -51.53 -0.01 38.19
N MET A 92 -51.05 -0.89 37.29
CA MET A 92 -51.26 -2.37 37.17
C MET A 92 -50.28 -2.89 36.08
N ARG A 93 -49.53 -4.02 36.11
CA ARG A 93 -49.54 -5.39 36.71
C ARG A 93 -50.19 -6.51 35.89
N CYS A 94 -49.52 -7.68 35.94
CA CYS A 94 -49.84 -9.01 35.38
C CYS A 94 -49.56 -9.21 33.88
N GLY A 95 -48.91 -10.30 33.44
CA GLY A 95 -48.34 -11.41 34.21
C GLY A 95 -47.39 -12.34 33.43
N ASN A 96 -46.71 -13.25 34.14
CA ASN A 96 -45.78 -14.26 33.60
C ASN A 96 -46.50 -15.56 33.23
N PHE A 97 -46.07 -16.21 32.14
CA PHE A 97 -45.94 -17.67 31.88
C PHE A 97 -45.46 -17.82 30.41
N GLY A 98 -44.71 -18.83 29.96
CA GLY A 98 -44.01 -19.91 30.65
C GLY A 98 -43.34 -20.88 29.65
N THR A 99 -42.10 -21.28 29.95
CA THR A 99 -41.49 -22.61 29.68
C THR A 99 -41.60 -23.34 28.32
N THR A 100 -40.41 -23.75 27.81
CA THR A 100 -40.10 -25.05 27.12
C THR A 100 -40.75 -25.40 25.77
N GLY A 101 -39.98 -26.01 24.84
CA GLY A 101 -40.55 -26.74 23.70
C GLY A 101 -39.60 -27.16 22.58
N LEU A 102 -38.97 -28.33 22.73
CA LEU A 102 -38.19 -29.07 21.73
C LEU A 102 -38.96 -29.41 20.42
N GLY A 103 -38.21 -29.71 19.35
CA GLY A 103 -38.68 -30.48 18.17
C GLY A 103 -38.66 -29.66 16.87
N SER A 104 -37.75 -29.84 15.89
CA SER A 104 -37.14 -31.02 15.22
C SER A 104 -38.00 -31.63 14.10
N THR A 105 -37.43 -31.68 12.89
CA THR A 105 -37.90 -32.35 11.64
C THR A 105 -39.23 -31.84 11.02
N GLY A 106 -39.38 -31.76 9.69
CA GLY A 106 -38.37 -31.85 8.62
C GLY A 106 -38.97 -32.06 7.21
N TRP A 107 -38.07 -32.19 6.22
CA TRP A 107 -38.26 -32.83 4.90
C TRP A 107 -39.16 -32.21 3.79
N ARG A 108 -38.49 -32.05 2.62
CA ARG A 108 -38.98 -32.12 1.22
C ARG A 108 -39.73 -30.92 0.60
N ARG A 109 -38.98 -30.23 -0.28
CA ARG A 109 -39.28 -29.99 -1.71
C ARG A 109 -40.72 -30.25 -2.17
N PHE A 110 -41.30 -29.26 -2.85
CA PHE A 110 -41.77 -29.44 -4.23
C PHE A 110 -41.40 -28.23 -5.09
N GLN A 111 -41.40 -28.39 -6.41
CA GLN A 111 -41.04 -27.35 -7.39
C GLN A 111 -42.30 -26.72 -7.99
N THR A 112 -42.29 -25.40 -8.22
CA THR A 112 -43.00 -24.75 -9.35
C THR A 112 -42.49 -23.32 -9.59
N THR A 113 -42.11 -23.03 -10.83
CA THR A 113 -42.26 -21.71 -11.48
C THR A 113 -43.68 -21.63 -12.10
N PRO A 114 -44.18 -20.53 -12.72
CA PRO A 114 -43.59 -19.24 -13.12
C PRO A 114 -44.49 -18.05 -12.64
N PRO A 115 -44.79 -16.93 -13.37
CA PRO A 115 -44.13 -16.21 -14.48
C PRO A 115 -43.94 -14.67 -14.24
N CYS A 116 -43.65 -13.94 -15.32
CA CYS A 116 -43.31 -12.51 -15.41
C CYS A 116 -44.41 -11.45 -15.13
N THR A 117 -43.93 -10.19 -15.13
CA THR A 117 -44.52 -8.93 -15.69
C THR A 117 -45.43 -7.98 -14.88
N ARG A 118 -44.85 -6.82 -14.55
CA ARG A 118 -45.29 -5.41 -14.79
C ARG A 118 -46.61 -4.83 -14.21
N ARG A 119 -46.45 -3.56 -13.76
CA ARG A 119 -47.40 -2.41 -13.65
C ARG A 119 -48.33 -2.28 -12.42
N ALA A 120 -47.93 -1.36 -11.53
CA ALA A 120 -48.61 -0.12 -11.14
C ALA A 120 -50.14 -0.08 -10.89
N TYR A 121 -50.54 0.56 -9.78
CA TYR A 121 -51.88 1.10 -9.55
C TYR A 121 -51.88 2.41 -8.74
N HIS A 122 -52.95 3.20 -8.89
CA HIS A 122 -53.26 4.44 -8.15
C HIS A 122 -54.45 4.22 -7.19
N SER A 123 -54.46 4.96 -6.07
CA SER A 123 -55.63 5.40 -5.28
C SER A 123 -55.21 6.66 -4.47
N GLN A 124 -55.98 7.72 -4.23
CA GLN A 124 -57.40 7.95 -3.87
C GLN A 124 -57.73 7.65 -2.38
N ALA A 125 -58.44 8.51 -1.61
CA ALA A 125 -58.92 9.89 -1.84
C ALA A 125 -59.50 10.58 -0.55
N LYS A 126 -59.76 11.91 -0.61
CA LYS A 126 -60.61 12.77 0.29
C LYS A 126 -60.06 13.01 1.72
N ILE A 127 -60.39 14.07 2.48
CA ILE A 127 -61.69 14.74 2.85
C ILE A 127 -61.60 16.30 2.79
N LEU A 128 -62.65 17.05 3.16
CA LEU A 128 -62.94 18.50 2.93
C LEU A 128 -63.60 19.14 4.21
N VAL A 129 -63.95 20.43 4.42
CA VAL A 129 -63.96 21.72 3.65
C VAL A 129 -64.11 22.96 4.62
N GLU A 130 -63.96 24.21 4.14
CA GLU A 130 -64.43 25.53 4.71
C GLU A 130 -63.85 26.05 6.08
N THR A 131 -63.89 27.36 6.47
CA THR A 131 -64.51 28.62 5.95
C THR A 131 -63.71 29.90 6.39
N GLU A 132 -63.92 31.06 5.70
CA GLU A 132 -63.81 32.51 6.12
C GLU A 132 -62.50 33.05 6.80
N GLU A 133 -61.82 34.15 6.43
CA GLU A 133 -62.13 35.56 6.04
C GLU A 133 -62.28 36.60 7.18
N PHE A 134 -61.40 37.62 7.24
CA PHE A 134 -61.76 39.05 7.42
C PHE A 134 -60.62 40.08 7.12
N LEU A 135 -61.02 41.34 6.94
CA LEU A 135 -60.29 42.57 6.52
C LEU A 135 -59.65 43.35 7.71
N ALA A 136 -58.83 44.42 7.60
CA ALA A 136 -57.91 45.00 6.57
C ALA A 136 -57.20 46.28 7.13
N SER A 137 -56.14 46.79 6.47
CA SER A 137 -55.76 48.23 6.40
C SER A 137 -54.56 48.48 5.44
N TYR A 138 -54.37 49.69 4.90
CA TYR A 138 -53.53 49.99 3.71
C TYR A 138 -52.66 51.27 3.83
N ASP A 139 -52.07 51.72 2.71
CA ASP A 139 -51.44 53.02 2.36
C ASP A 139 -49.90 53.21 2.53
N PRO A 140 -49.22 54.02 1.66
CA PRO A 140 -49.41 54.19 0.20
C PRO A 140 -48.04 54.10 -0.59
N PRO A 141 -47.71 54.91 -1.64
CA PRO A 141 -47.61 54.46 -3.04
C PRO A 141 -46.17 54.31 -3.62
N THR A 142 -46.10 53.89 -4.90
CA THR A 142 -44.90 53.48 -5.68
C THR A 142 -44.14 54.61 -6.38
N PRO A 143 -42.97 54.29 -7.00
CA PRO A 143 -42.92 54.38 -8.47
C PRO A 143 -42.30 53.16 -9.21
N ASP A 144 -42.95 52.82 -10.32
CA ASP A 144 -42.54 52.05 -11.53
C ASP A 144 -41.36 51.04 -11.50
N PRO A 145 -41.65 49.73 -11.52
CA PRO A 145 -40.82 48.73 -12.19
C PRO A 145 -41.14 48.67 -13.70
N LEU A 146 -40.11 48.60 -14.54
CA LEU A 146 -40.27 48.47 -16.00
C LEU A 146 -40.93 47.14 -16.39
N GLU A 147 -41.77 47.17 -17.42
CA GLU A 147 -42.36 45.98 -18.03
C GLU A 147 -41.27 45.05 -18.58
N VAL A 148 -41.30 43.78 -18.16
CA VAL A 148 -40.58 42.68 -18.79
C VAL A 148 -41.55 41.52 -18.88
N ASP A 149 -41.79 41.03 -20.11
CA ASP A 149 -42.73 39.94 -20.37
C ASP A 149 -42.48 38.72 -19.46
N PRO A 150 -43.54 37.98 -19.07
CA PRO A 150 -43.39 36.71 -18.36
C PRO A 150 -42.75 35.67 -19.29
N VAL A 151 -41.42 35.62 -19.28
CA VAL A 151 -40.61 34.67 -20.05
C VAL A 151 -41.14 33.25 -19.74
N PRO A 152 -41.59 32.49 -20.75
CA PRO A 152 -42.21 31.19 -20.52
C PRO A 152 -41.20 30.26 -19.83
N ILE A 153 -41.64 29.63 -18.74
CA ILE A 153 -40.82 28.68 -17.96
C ILE A 153 -40.44 27.52 -18.88
N ARG A 154 -39.26 27.60 -19.50
CA ARG A 154 -38.71 26.51 -20.28
C ARG A 154 -38.46 25.33 -19.34
N PRO A 155 -38.89 24.10 -19.69
CA PRO A 155 -38.57 22.94 -18.87
C PRO A 155 -37.05 22.84 -18.72
N ARG A 156 -36.61 22.66 -17.46
CA ARG A 156 -35.20 22.66 -17.06
C ARG A 156 -34.40 21.74 -17.99
N PHE A 157 -33.43 22.32 -18.71
CA PHE A 157 -32.74 21.64 -19.81
C PHE A 157 -31.98 20.40 -19.30
N ASP A 158 -32.50 19.20 -19.59
CA ASP A 158 -31.78 17.97 -19.26
C ASP A 158 -30.64 17.79 -20.26
N TRP A 159 -29.43 18.12 -19.81
CA TRP A 159 -28.19 18.01 -20.58
C TRP A 159 -27.90 16.59 -21.08
N ARG A 160 -28.51 15.54 -20.48
CA ARG A 160 -28.46 14.17 -21.00
C ARG A 160 -29.08 14.05 -22.39
N LEU A 161 -30.07 14.88 -22.72
CA LEU A 161 -30.67 14.94 -24.06
C LEU A 161 -29.75 15.59 -25.11
N ARG A 162 -28.64 16.21 -24.68
CA ARG A 162 -27.57 16.68 -25.57
C ARG A 162 -26.55 15.59 -25.91
N ALA A 163 -26.57 14.45 -25.24
CA ALA A 163 -25.79 13.26 -25.59
C ALA A 163 -26.41 12.54 -26.81
N ILE A 164 -26.40 13.21 -27.97
CA ILE A 164 -26.94 12.67 -29.22
C ILE A 164 -26.06 11.50 -29.68
N SER A 165 -26.57 10.29 -29.44
CA SER A 165 -26.13 9.01 -30.03
C SER A 165 -24.63 8.69 -29.93
N ARG A 166 -24.21 8.26 -28.74
CA ARG A 166 -23.71 6.88 -28.63
C ARG A 166 -24.46 6.18 -27.51
N GLU A 167 -25.20 5.11 -27.84
CA GLU A 167 -25.43 4.09 -26.82
C GLU A 167 -24.06 3.56 -26.37
N LYS A 168 -23.86 3.25 -25.07
CA LYS A 168 -22.80 2.30 -24.68
C LYS A 168 -23.01 1.06 -25.55
N ALA A 169 -22.08 0.82 -26.49
CA ALA A 169 -22.34 -0.06 -27.62
C ALA A 169 -22.69 -1.46 -27.12
N LYS A 170 -23.97 -1.85 -27.25
CA LYS A 170 -24.47 -3.14 -26.75
C LYS A 170 -23.54 -4.22 -27.31
N PRO A 171 -22.94 -5.08 -26.47
CA PRO A 171 -21.83 -5.94 -26.88
C PRO A 171 -22.24 -6.74 -28.12
N ASP A 172 -21.58 -6.43 -29.24
CA ASP A 172 -21.97 -6.95 -30.55
C ASP A 172 -21.70 -8.45 -30.56
N LYS A 173 -22.79 -9.22 -30.44
CA LYS A 173 -22.80 -10.68 -30.34
C LYS A 173 -22.20 -11.40 -31.56
N LYS A 174 -21.75 -10.65 -32.58
CA LYS A 174 -21.07 -11.17 -33.78
C LYS A 174 -19.65 -10.61 -34.00
N ARG A 175 -19.09 -9.78 -33.10
CA ARG A 175 -17.69 -9.36 -33.18
C ARG A 175 -16.76 -10.55 -32.98
N LYS A 176 -16.23 -11.10 -34.09
CA LYS A 176 -15.08 -12.01 -34.06
C LYS A 176 -13.93 -11.30 -33.36
N HIS A 177 -13.54 -11.81 -32.20
CA HIS A 177 -12.46 -11.21 -31.41
C HIS A 177 -11.12 -11.43 -32.15
N LYS A 178 -10.38 -10.34 -32.39
CA LYS A 178 -9.03 -10.43 -32.93
C LYS A 178 -8.14 -11.21 -31.96
N ARG A 179 -7.27 -12.07 -32.49
CA ARG A 179 -6.29 -12.77 -31.66
C ARG A 179 -5.20 -11.77 -31.24
N ARG A 180 -4.99 -11.61 -29.93
CA ARG A 180 -3.82 -10.90 -29.42
C ARG A 180 -2.55 -11.74 -29.61
N ILE A 181 -1.45 -11.10 -29.96
CA ILE A 181 -0.13 -11.73 -30.13
C ILE A 181 0.95 -10.91 -29.42
N ALA A 182 2.01 -11.57 -28.96
CA ALA A 182 3.22 -10.86 -28.54
C ALA A 182 3.78 -10.07 -29.74
N PRO A 183 4.26 -8.82 -29.53
CA PRO A 183 4.75 -7.99 -30.61
C PRO A 183 6.06 -8.53 -31.18
N GLN A 184 6.38 -8.15 -32.41
CA GLN A 184 7.71 -8.41 -32.96
C GLN A 184 8.76 -7.61 -32.18
N GLN A 185 9.98 -8.17 -32.05
CA GLN A 185 11.07 -7.52 -31.30
C GLN A 185 11.78 -6.46 -32.15
N THR A 186 11.09 -5.36 -32.46
CA THR A 186 11.73 -4.12 -32.91
C THR A 186 12.42 -3.45 -31.73
N VAL A 187 13.74 -3.64 -31.66
CA VAL A 187 14.66 -2.97 -30.74
C VAL A 187 15.19 -1.71 -31.42
N LEU A 188 15.33 -0.61 -30.66
CA LEU A 188 15.94 0.63 -31.14
C LEU A 188 17.28 0.38 -31.84
N GLN A 189 17.50 1.06 -32.97
CA GLN A 189 18.77 1.10 -33.68
C GLN A 189 19.65 2.24 -33.17
N GLU A 190 20.97 2.13 -33.38
CA GLU A 190 21.94 3.11 -32.85
C GLU A 190 21.74 4.55 -33.34
N HIS A 191 21.09 4.73 -34.48
CA HIS A 191 20.77 6.04 -35.06
C HIS A 191 19.40 6.60 -34.67
N GLU A 192 18.62 5.89 -33.82
CA GLU A 192 17.28 6.31 -33.42
C GLU A 192 17.28 7.08 -32.08
N PRO A 193 16.43 8.12 -31.92
CA PRO A 193 16.36 8.90 -30.69
C PRO A 193 16.14 8.06 -29.43
N TYR A 194 16.81 8.47 -28.36
CA TYR A 194 16.90 7.82 -27.06
C TYR A 194 17.72 6.52 -27.01
N TYR A 195 18.34 6.02 -28.09
CA TYR A 195 19.10 4.76 -28.06
C TYR A 195 20.17 4.72 -26.94
N HIS A 196 21.14 5.64 -26.98
CA HIS A 196 22.21 5.69 -25.97
C HIS A 196 21.67 5.99 -24.56
N THR A 197 20.59 6.78 -24.47
CA THR A 197 19.95 7.13 -23.19
C THR A 197 19.23 5.93 -22.56
N VAL A 198 18.51 5.12 -23.36
CA VAL A 198 17.90 3.85 -22.94
C VAL A 198 18.97 2.85 -22.51
N HIS A 199 20.06 2.70 -23.27
CA HIS A 199 21.17 1.82 -22.93
C HIS A 199 21.79 2.20 -21.57
N ARG A 200 22.17 3.47 -21.38
CA ARG A 200 22.73 4.00 -20.13
C ARG A 200 21.80 3.78 -18.93
N TYR A 201 20.49 4.00 -19.12
CA TYR A 201 19.46 3.76 -18.11
C TYR A 201 19.36 2.26 -17.76
N SER A 202 19.40 1.40 -18.78
CA SER A 202 19.33 -0.06 -18.65
C SER A 202 20.54 -0.61 -17.89
N GLU A 203 21.77 -0.25 -18.30
CA GLU A 203 23.01 -0.64 -17.63
C GLU A 203 23.02 -0.24 -16.15
N HIS A 204 22.64 1.02 -15.87
CA HIS A 204 22.55 1.54 -14.50
C HIS A 204 21.59 0.70 -13.65
N PHE A 205 20.30 0.66 -13.99
CA PHE A 205 19.31 -0.01 -13.15
C PHE A 205 19.47 -1.54 -13.10
N ASN A 206 19.97 -2.18 -14.16
CA ASN A 206 20.30 -3.60 -14.11
C ASN A 206 21.40 -3.89 -13.08
N GLY A 207 22.49 -3.13 -13.09
CA GLY A 207 23.55 -3.25 -12.09
C GLY A 207 23.07 -3.01 -10.66
N LEU A 208 22.08 -2.12 -10.45
CA LEU A 208 21.47 -1.93 -9.12
C LEU A 208 20.57 -3.10 -8.70
N LEU A 209 19.81 -3.69 -9.62
CA LEU A 209 19.00 -4.89 -9.36
C LEU A 209 19.88 -6.11 -9.08
N ASP A 210 21.00 -6.27 -9.80
CA ASP A 210 21.98 -7.34 -9.57
C ASP A 210 22.67 -7.18 -8.20
N ALA A 211 23.00 -5.95 -7.81
CA ALA A 211 23.52 -5.64 -6.47
C ALA A 211 22.48 -5.81 -5.34
N GLU A 212 21.18 -5.73 -5.64
CA GLU A 212 20.09 -5.99 -4.69
C GLU A 212 19.86 -7.51 -4.50
N ILE A 213 19.75 -8.27 -5.60
CA ILE A 213 19.65 -9.73 -5.59
C ILE A 213 20.78 -10.35 -4.77
N ALA A 214 22.03 -9.94 -5.02
CA ALA A 214 23.19 -10.45 -4.30
C ALA A 214 23.14 -10.16 -2.78
N ALA A 215 22.53 -9.03 -2.37
CA ALA A 215 22.36 -8.71 -0.95
C ALA A 215 21.22 -9.50 -0.31
N GLU A 216 20.10 -9.71 -1.01
CA GLU A 216 18.99 -10.56 -0.56
C GLU A 216 19.42 -12.03 -0.43
N GLU A 217 20.20 -12.55 -1.38
CA GLU A 217 20.78 -13.89 -1.32
C GLU A 217 21.82 -14.02 -0.19
N ALA A 218 22.68 -13.00 0.03
CA ALA A 218 23.60 -12.98 1.16
C ALA A 218 22.88 -12.96 2.53
N VAL A 219 21.74 -12.26 2.63
CA VAL A 219 20.89 -12.27 3.84
C VAL A 219 20.22 -13.63 4.06
N LEU A 220 19.78 -14.30 2.98
CA LEU A 220 19.25 -15.67 3.06
C LEU A 220 20.34 -16.65 3.51
N HIS A 221 21.50 -16.64 2.85
CA HIS A 221 22.65 -17.48 3.18
C HIS A 221 23.11 -17.25 4.63
N GLN A 222 23.21 -15.99 5.09
CA GLN A 222 23.57 -15.69 6.48
C GLN A 222 22.50 -16.19 7.47
N ARG A 223 21.21 -16.15 7.13
CA ARG A 223 20.16 -16.70 8.01
C ARG A 223 20.29 -18.21 8.12
N LEU A 224 20.47 -18.90 7.00
CA LEU A 224 20.66 -20.36 6.93
C LEU A 224 21.91 -20.80 7.70
N SER A 225 23.03 -20.08 7.60
CA SER A 225 24.28 -20.46 8.26
C SER A 225 24.42 -20.04 9.73
N THR A 226 23.51 -19.22 10.27
CA THR A 226 23.61 -18.70 11.67
C THR A 226 22.42 -19.02 12.56
N TRP A 227 21.31 -19.55 12.01
CA TRP A 227 20.14 -19.95 12.78
C TRP A 227 20.02 -21.47 12.78
N SER A 228 19.72 -22.07 13.93
CA SER A 228 19.44 -23.52 13.98
C SER A 228 18.10 -23.85 13.30
N THR A 229 17.95 -25.12 12.91
CA THR A 229 16.75 -25.59 12.19
C THR A 229 15.47 -25.41 13.01
N GLU A 230 15.53 -25.57 14.33
CA GLU A 230 14.41 -25.31 15.24
C GLU A 230 14.00 -23.84 15.16
N ARG A 231 14.97 -22.92 15.25
CA ARG A 231 14.74 -21.48 15.16
C ARG A 231 14.19 -21.07 13.79
N LEU A 232 14.68 -21.67 12.70
CA LEU A 232 14.15 -21.43 11.35
C LEU A 232 12.70 -21.92 11.22
N SER A 233 12.34 -23.00 11.92
CA SER A 233 10.97 -23.55 11.96
C SER A 233 10.04 -22.71 12.86
N GLU A 234 10.47 -22.32 14.06
CA GLU A 234 9.73 -21.44 14.98
C GLU A 234 9.44 -20.05 14.37
N GLU A 235 10.40 -19.48 13.66
CA GLU A 235 10.23 -18.23 12.91
C GLU A 235 9.59 -18.45 11.53
N GLY A 236 9.17 -19.67 11.18
CA GLY A 236 8.37 -19.96 10.00
C GLY A 236 9.07 -19.83 8.64
N TYR A 237 10.41 -19.84 8.61
CA TYR A 237 11.24 -19.80 7.40
C TYR A 237 11.56 -21.19 6.83
N CYS A 238 11.45 -22.24 7.64
CA CYS A 238 11.72 -23.63 7.27
C CYS A 238 10.54 -24.53 7.67
N LEU A 239 10.33 -25.62 6.93
CA LEU A 239 9.49 -26.74 7.32
C LEU A 239 10.30 -28.04 7.24
N THR A 240 10.41 -28.75 8.36
CA THR A 240 11.05 -30.07 8.49
C THR A 240 10.04 -31.20 8.45
N ASP A 241 10.54 -32.43 8.34
CA ASP A 241 9.74 -33.67 8.43
C ASP A 241 8.68 -33.76 7.32
N MET A 242 8.98 -33.16 6.17
CA MET A 242 8.07 -33.10 5.04
C MET A 242 8.19 -34.37 4.20
N THR A 243 7.07 -35.07 4.03
CA THR A 243 6.90 -36.07 2.96
C THR A 243 6.57 -35.35 1.66
N ALA A 244 7.23 -35.73 0.57
CA ALA A 244 7.02 -35.16 -0.76
C ALA A 244 6.47 -36.24 -1.71
N PHE A 245 5.51 -35.88 -2.56
CA PHE A 245 5.06 -36.74 -3.65
C PHE A 245 4.67 -35.91 -4.87
N TRP A 246 4.95 -36.40 -6.08
CA TRP A 246 4.55 -35.73 -7.31
C TRP A 246 3.04 -35.83 -7.53
N LEU A 247 2.43 -34.71 -7.91
CA LEU A 247 1.12 -34.68 -8.56
C LEU A 247 1.28 -34.92 -10.06
N GLU A 248 0.23 -35.50 -10.64
CA GLU A 248 0.13 -35.71 -12.08
C GLU A 248 -0.14 -34.40 -12.83
N GLU A 249 -0.82 -33.46 -12.16
CA GLU A 249 -1.23 -32.17 -12.69
C GLU A 249 -0.06 -31.18 -12.80
N LYS A 250 0.34 -30.89 -14.04
CA LYS A 250 1.43 -29.94 -14.36
C LYS A 250 0.93 -28.50 -14.34
N HIS A 251 1.58 -27.64 -13.56
CA HIS A 251 1.25 -26.21 -13.49
C HIS A 251 2.05 -25.42 -14.54
N PHE A 252 1.37 -24.85 -15.55
CA PHE A 252 2.01 -24.20 -16.72
C PHE A 252 3.10 -25.06 -17.40
N GLY A 253 2.92 -26.38 -17.43
CA GLY A 253 3.86 -27.34 -18.03
C GLY A 253 4.97 -27.84 -17.11
N ARG A 254 5.20 -27.18 -15.96
CA ARG A 254 6.14 -27.62 -14.91
C ARG A 254 5.57 -28.79 -14.10
N ARG A 255 6.42 -29.70 -13.60
CA ARG A 255 5.97 -30.75 -12.66
C ARG A 255 5.57 -30.08 -11.32
N THR A 256 4.59 -30.65 -10.63
CA THR A 256 4.09 -30.15 -9.34
C THR A 256 4.26 -31.21 -8.26
N ALA A 257 4.94 -30.93 -7.16
CA ALA A 257 4.96 -31.81 -5.99
C ALA A 257 4.14 -31.25 -4.84
N THR A 258 3.61 -32.13 -3.99
CA THR A 258 2.94 -31.78 -2.74
C THR A 258 3.80 -32.19 -1.56
N PHE A 259 3.95 -31.29 -0.59
CA PHE A 259 4.70 -31.51 0.64
C PHE A 259 3.75 -31.48 1.84
N THR A 260 3.80 -32.49 2.70
CA THR A 260 2.94 -32.64 3.91
C THR A 260 3.75 -33.20 5.09
N ARG A 261 3.34 -32.97 6.33
CA ARG A 261 3.91 -33.67 7.52
C ARG A 261 3.17 -34.98 7.86
N GLY A 262 2.54 -35.61 6.86
CA GLY A 262 1.72 -36.81 7.01
C GLY A 262 0.20 -36.55 7.08
N PRO A 263 -0.63 -37.61 7.07
CA PRO A 263 -2.08 -37.49 6.92
C PRO A 263 -2.75 -36.69 8.05
N GLY A 264 -3.42 -35.59 7.70
CA GLY A 264 -4.17 -34.75 8.64
C GLY A 264 -3.32 -33.88 9.57
N VAL A 265 -1.99 -33.96 9.49
CA VAL A 265 -1.09 -33.14 10.30
C VAL A 265 -1.08 -31.70 9.80
N GLN A 266 -1.33 -30.74 10.68
CA GLN A 266 -1.22 -29.32 10.33
C GLN A 266 0.24 -28.88 10.24
N LEU A 267 0.55 -28.05 9.24
CA LEU A 267 1.83 -27.37 9.14
C LEU A 267 1.92 -26.31 10.25
N PRO A 268 3.09 -26.13 10.91
CA PRO A 268 3.28 -25.06 11.89
C PRO A 268 3.11 -23.67 11.24
N GLU A 269 2.97 -22.63 12.05
CA GLU A 269 2.87 -21.25 11.54
C GLU A 269 4.10 -20.90 10.71
N ASN A 270 3.88 -20.43 9.48
CA ASN A 270 4.95 -20.31 8.49
C ASN A 270 4.71 -19.18 7.48
N ARG A 271 5.81 -18.73 6.87
CA ARG A 271 5.89 -17.57 5.96
C ARG A 271 5.77 -17.93 4.47
N PHE A 272 5.42 -19.18 4.14
CA PHE A 272 5.29 -19.62 2.74
C PHE A 272 4.00 -19.08 2.11
N GLU A 273 4.12 -18.36 1.00
CA GLU A 273 3.01 -17.74 0.28
C GLU A 273 2.97 -18.16 -1.19
N SER A 274 1.80 -18.04 -1.83
CA SER A 274 1.64 -18.43 -3.23
C SER A 274 2.44 -17.49 -4.12
N GLY A 275 3.39 -18.02 -4.89
CA GLY A 275 4.38 -17.26 -5.67
C GLY A 275 5.76 -17.10 -5.01
N THR A 276 5.94 -17.50 -3.75
CA THR A 276 7.28 -17.54 -3.12
C THR A 276 8.12 -18.67 -3.72
N GLN A 277 9.42 -18.43 -3.96
CA GLN A 277 10.33 -19.52 -4.27
C GLN A 277 10.66 -20.33 -3.01
N VAL A 278 11.02 -21.60 -3.19
CA VAL A 278 11.41 -22.48 -2.10
C VAL A 278 12.68 -23.23 -2.46
N LEU A 279 13.53 -23.46 -1.47
CA LEU A 279 14.67 -24.36 -1.56
C LEU A 279 14.25 -25.68 -0.92
N VAL A 280 14.37 -26.78 -1.66
CA VAL A 280 14.04 -28.12 -1.16
C VAL A 280 15.30 -28.96 -1.07
N SER A 281 15.66 -29.36 0.14
CA SER A 281 16.87 -30.10 0.48
C SER A 281 16.52 -31.28 1.41
N ARG A 282 17.52 -32.07 1.83
CA ARG A 282 17.32 -33.17 2.78
C ARG A 282 17.60 -32.74 4.21
N ILE A 283 18.73 -32.09 4.43
CA ILE A 283 19.24 -31.68 5.74
C ILE A 283 19.46 -30.18 5.78
N ASP A 284 20.20 -29.62 4.80
CA ASP A 284 20.49 -28.18 4.74
C ASP A 284 20.68 -27.70 3.29
N PRO A 285 19.98 -26.64 2.84
CA PRO A 285 20.17 -26.07 1.50
C PRO A 285 21.53 -25.36 1.28
N LEU A 286 22.42 -25.33 2.28
CA LEU A 286 23.82 -24.91 2.14
C LEU A 286 24.81 -26.08 1.97
N THR A 287 24.43 -27.32 2.34
CA THR A 287 25.27 -28.52 2.16
C THR A 287 24.80 -29.39 1.00
N ASP A 288 23.48 -29.48 0.83
CA ASP A 288 22.83 -30.26 -0.22
C ASP A 288 22.49 -29.31 -1.37
N GLU A 289 22.70 -29.71 -2.63
CA GLU A 289 22.26 -28.90 -3.78
C GLU A 289 20.72 -28.78 -3.78
N PRO A 290 20.15 -27.59 -3.53
CA PRO A 290 18.73 -27.48 -3.20
C PRO A 290 17.88 -27.34 -4.46
N ALA A 291 16.87 -28.20 -4.59
CA ALA A 291 15.89 -28.13 -5.66
C ALA A 291 15.06 -26.84 -5.56
N LYS A 292 15.25 -25.93 -6.52
CA LYS A 292 14.61 -24.60 -6.54
C LYS A 292 13.19 -24.69 -7.10
N GLY A 293 12.21 -24.53 -6.23
CA GLY A 293 10.78 -24.59 -6.56
C GLY A 293 10.09 -23.21 -6.50
N SER A 294 8.83 -23.16 -6.92
CA SER A 294 7.94 -22.01 -6.75
C SER A 294 6.57 -22.48 -6.24
N LEU A 295 6.16 -21.98 -5.07
CA LEU A 295 4.91 -22.38 -4.43
C LEU A 295 3.70 -21.91 -5.27
N ILE A 296 2.82 -22.84 -5.61
CA ILE A 296 1.57 -22.58 -6.33
C ILE A 296 0.46 -22.20 -5.34
N SER A 297 0.34 -22.98 -4.26
CA SER A 297 -0.74 -22.87 -3.29
C SER A 297 -0.37 -23.50 -1.95
N ARG A 298 -0.95 -23.00 -0.87
CA ARG A 298 -0.81 -23.50 0.51
C ARG A 298 -2.19 -23.80 1.10
N THR A 299 -2.28 -24.85 1.91
CA THR A 299 -3.38 -25.06 2.87
C THR A 299 -2.78 -25.22 4.28
N PRO A 300 -3.59 -25.32 5.35
CA PRO A 300 -3.08 -25.68 6.68
C PRO A 300 -2.42 -27.07 6.78
N LEU A 301 -2.58 -27.93 5.75
CA LEU A 301 -2.08 -29.32 5.76
C LEU A 301 -0.96 -29.59 4.74
N GLN A 302 -0.86 -28.80 3.67
CA GLN A 302 0.06 -29.08 2.56
C GLN A 302 0.54 -27.82 1.81
N LEU A 303 1.73 -27.93 1.24
CA LEU A 303 2.28 -27.01 0.24
C LEU A 303 2.28 -27.67 -1.14
N LYS A 304 1.84 -26.99 -2.20
CA LYS A 304 2.02 -27.43 -3.60
C LYS A 304 3.07 -26.57 -4.29
N VAL A 305 4.14 -27.18 -4.79
CA VAL A 305 5.31 -26.51 -5.37
C VAL A 305 5.50 -26.96 -6.82
N SER A 306 5.66 -26.00 -7.73
CA SER A 306 6.08 -26.25 -9.11
C SER A 306 7.61 -26.18 -9.24
N PHE A 307 8.21 -27.08 -10.01
CA PHE A 307 9.65 -27.09 -10.29
C PHE A 307 9.92 -26.88 -11.78
N PRO A 308 10.92 -26.06 -12.16
CA PRO A 308 11.31 -25.88 -13.55
C PRO A 308 11.84 -27.18 -14.16
N ASP A 309 12.67 -27.91 -13.40
CA ASP A 309 13.41 -29.08 -13.83
C ASP A 309 12.92 -30.38 -13.18
N GLN A 310 13.53 -31.52 -13.53
CA GLN A 310 13.22 -32.80 -12.91
C GLN A 310 14.01 -33.00 -11.62
N VAL A 311 13.30 -33.11 -10.50
CA VAL A 311 13.85 -33.49 -9.19
C VAL A 311 13.43 -34.94 -8.89
N GLU A 312 14.33 -35.76 -8.37
CA GLU A 312 14.04 -37.17 -8.08
C GLU A 312 13.46 -37.37 -6.67
N PHE A 313 12.23 -36.90 -6.44
CA PHE A 313 11.49 -37.21 -5.21
C PHE A 313 11.02 -38.68 -5.12
N ASP A 314 11.01 -39.42 -6.24
CA ASP A 314 10.46 -40.79 -6.34
C ASP A 314 11.52 -41.91 -6.23
N ASN A 315 12.81 -41.58 -6.00
CA ASN A 315 13.88 -42.59 -5.99
C ASN A 315 13.84 -43.43 -4.70
N PRO A 316 13.66 -44.78 -4.77
CA PRO A 316 13.55 -45.64 -3.59
C PRO A 316 14.81 -45.71 -2.71
N GLU A 317 15.98 -45.34 -3.24
CA GLU A 317 17.24 -45.31 -2.49
C GLU A 317 17.38 -44.05 -1.61
N LEU A 318 16.53 -43.04 -1.83
CA LEU A 318 16.54 -41.78 -1.09
C LEU A 318 15.52 -41.80 0.07
N GLU A 319 15.73 -42.70 1.04
CA GLU A 319 14.94 -42.70 2.29
C GLU A 319 15.17 -41.41 3.11
N GLY A 320 14.17 -41.04 3.91
CA GLY A 320 14.22 -39.89 4.82
C GLY A 320 13.19 -38.80 4.48
N ALA A 321 13.10 -37.79 5.35
CA ALA A 321 12.23 -36.63 5.14
C ALA A 321 12.85 -35.60 4.17
N TRP A 322 12.06 -34.61 3.80
CA TRP A 322 12.48 -33.40 3.10
C TRP A 322 12.43 -32.19 4.03
N ARG A 323 13.32 -31.24 3.75
CA ARG A 323 13.34 -29.89 4.31
C ARG A 323 12.92 -28.90 3.22
N VAL A 324 12.09 -27.92 3.58
CA VAL A 324 11.62 -26.86 2.67
C VAL A 324 11.91 -25.51 3.31
N ASP A 325 12.86 -24.76 2.76
CA ASP A 325 13.22 -23.41 3.21
C ASP A 325 12.66 -22.34 2.26
N LEU A 326 12.42 -21.15 2.81
CA LEU A 326 11.92 -19.98 2.08
C LEU A 326 13.02 -19.39 1.18
N GLY A 327 12.88 -19.54 -0.14
CA GLY A 327 13.84 -19.06 -1.14
C GLY A 327 13.60 -17.62 -1.59
N HIS A 328 14.63 -17.00 -2.19
CA HIS A 328 14.51 -15.67 -2.80
C HIS A 328 13.80 -15.76 -4.18
N SER A 329 12.94 -14.78 -4.51
CA SER A 329 12.09 -14.83 -5.71
C SER A 329 12.50 -13.81 -6.77
N SER A 330 13.31 -14.26 -7.73
CA SER A 330 13.74 -13.46 -8.89
C SER A 330 12.60 -12.96 -9.80
N LEU A 331 11.35 -13.43 -9.62
CA LEU A 331 10.19 -12.97 -10.41
C LEU A 331 9.96 -11.46 -10.31
N VAL A 332 10.23 -10.86 -9.13
CA VAL A 332 10.08 -9.42 -8.87
C VAL A 332 11.09 -8.63 -9.71
N HIS A 333 12.36 -9.01 -9.63
CA HIS A 333 13.47 -8.40 -10.36
C HIS A 333 13.38 -8.64 -11.87
N ASN A 334 12.94 -9.82 -12.30
CA ASN A 334 12.73 -10.15 -13.71
C ASN A 334 11.65 -9.28 -14.35
N ARG A 335 10.54 -8.99 -13.64
CA ARG A 335 9.51 -8.06 -14.12
C ARG A 335 10.01 -6.62 -14.22
N MET A 336 10.87 -6.18 -13.30
CA MET A 336 11.52 -4.87 -13.39
C MET A 336 12.48 -4.82 -14.58
N ARG A 337 13.31 -5.86 -14.80
CA ARG A 337 14.23 -5.96 -15.95
C ARG A 337 13.50 -6.05 -17.29
N GLU A 338 12.38 -6.75 -17.36
CA GLU A 338 11.51 -6.79 -18.54
C GLU A 338 10.90 -5.41 -18.84
N ALA A 339 10.46 -4.67 -17.81
CA ALA A 339 9.96 -3.30 -17.98
C ALA A 339 11.06 -2.29 -18.39
N ILE A 340 12.29 -2.44 -17.89
CA ILE A 340 13.47 -1.70 -18.38
C ILE A 340 13.70 -2.04 -19.87
N ASN A 341 13.69 -3.32 -20.24
CA ASN A 341 13.89 -3.75 -21.62
C ASN A 341 12.79 -3.23 -22.56
N HIS A 342 11.55 -3.07 -22.09
CA HIS A 342 10.45 -2.48 -22.86
C HIS A 342 10.67 -1.00 -23.24
N LEU A 343 11.60 -0.27 -22.60
CA LEU A 343 11.98 1.07 -23.06
C LEU A 343 12.67 1.06 -24.43
N HIS A 344 13.34 -0.04 -24.81
CA HIS A 344 13.98 -0.21 -26.13
C HIS A 344 12.99 -0.51 -27.25
N ARG A 345 11.69 -0.66 -26.94
CA ARG A 345 10.63 -0.91 -27.94
C ARG A 345 9.90 0.39 -28.21
N ASP A 346 9.75 0.77 -29.48
CA ASP A 346 8.84 1.84 -29.86
C ASP A 346 7.40 1.32 -29.97
N VAL A 347 6.46 2.04 -29.37
CA VAL A 347 5.03 1.70 -29.40
C VAL A 347 4.38 2.22 -30.67
N ARG A 348 4.85 3.34 -31.26
CA ARG A 348 4.28 3.89 -32.50
C ARG A 348 4.49 2.91 -33.67
N SER A 349 5.66 2.28 -33.73
CA SER A 349 5.99 1.22 -34.68
C SER A 349 5.16 -0.05 -34.48
N GLN A 350 4.91 -0.47 -33.24
CA GLN A 350 3.99 -1.59 -32.95
C GLN A 350 2.56 -1.29 -33.43
N GLU A 351 2.08 -0.06 -33.22
CA GLU A 351 0.76 0.40 -33.66
C GLU A 351 0.66 0.52 -35.20
N ALA A 352 1.74 0.91 -35.88
CA ALA A 352 1.78 1.05 -37.35
C ALA A 352 1.70 -0.30 -38.10
N VAL A 353 2.14 -1.40 -37.48
CA VAL A 353 2.21 -2.74 -38.09
C VAL A 353 0.92 -3.57 -37.85
N MET A 354 -0.08 -3.03 -37.16
CA MET A 354 -1.28 -3.76 -36.73
C MET A 354 -2.15 -4.30 -37.90
N ALA A 355 -2.06 -5.60 -38.14
CA ALA A 355 -2.84 -6.30 -39.16
C ALA A 355 -4.37 -6.26 -38.94
N THR A 356 -5.13 -6.45 -40.01
CA THR A 356 -6.60 -6.40 -39.96
C THR A 356 -7.23 -7.56 -39.18
N ASP A 357 -6.59 -8.72 -39.07
CA ASP A 357 -7.06 -9.92 -38.34
C ASP A 357 -6.55 -10.02 -36.87
N ARG A 358 -5.47 -9.32 -36.53
CA ARG A 358 -4.74 -9.43 -35.25
C ARG A 358 -4.58 -8.10 -34.52
N GLU A 359 -4.08 -8.20 -33.30
CA GLU A 359 -3.85 -7.10 -32.38
C GLU A 359 -2.55 -7.40 -31.63
N GLU A 360 -1.49 -6.62 -31.82
CA GLU A 360 -0.26 -6.84 -31.03
C GLU A 360 -0.49 -6.38 -29.58
N ILE A 361 0.19 -7.00 -28.62
CA ILE A 361 0.20 -6.58 -27.21
C ILE A 361 1.23 -5.47 -27.06
N LEU A 362 0.78 -4.24 -26.79
CA LEU A 362 1.70 -3.10 -26.72
C LEU A 362 2.61 -3.22 -25.49
N ASN A 363 3.91 -3.34 -25.76
CA ASN A 363 4.95 -3.43 -24.75
C ASN A 363 5.93 -2.27 -24.93
N GLY A 364 5.89 -1.32 -23.99
CA GLY A 364 6.56 -0.03 -24.07
C GLY A 364 5.62 1.11 -23.65
N THR A 365 6.04 2.35 -23.87
CA THR A 365 5.26 3.56 -23.56
C THR A 365 5.48 4.67 -24.59
N HIS A 366 4.46 5.49 -24.83
CA HIS A 366 4.57 6.74 -25.59
C HIS A 366 5.19 7.89 -24.78
N LEU A 367 5.49 7.65 -23.49
CA LEU A 367 6.04 8.62 -22.54
C LEU A 367 7.54 8.40 -22.26
N ARG A 368 8.24 7.65 -23.13
CA ARG A 368 9.70 7.40 -23.03
C ARG A 368 10.46 8.72 -22.87
N ASP A 369 10.06 9.73 -23.65
CA ASP A 369 10.66 11.06 -23.64
C ASP A 369 10.47 11.80 -22.30
N VAL A 370 9.45 11.48 -21.50
CA VAL A 370 9.27 12.08 -20.16
C VAL A 370 10.08 11.30 -19.12
N ILE A 371 10.07 9.97 -19.21
CA ILE A 371 10.78 9.09 -18.29
C ILE A 371 12.30 9.30 -18.40
N LEU A 372 12.83 9.42 -19.62
CA LEU A 372 14.28 9.46 -19.88
C LEU A 372 14.86 10.89 -20.00
N ARG A 373 14.12 11.94 -19.61
CA ARG A 373 14.60 13.33 -19.62
C ARG A 373 15.75 13.55 -18.63
N GLY A 374 16.98 13.37 -19.11
CA GLY A 374 18.19 13.83 -18.45
C GLY A 374 18.49 15.31 -18.73
N LYS A 375 19.70 15.75 -18.34
CA LYS A 375 20.24 17.07 -18.74
C LYS A 375 20.69 17.12 -20.21
N ASP A 376 20.83 15.95 -20.84
CA ASP A 376 21.31 15.79 -22.22
C ASP A 376 20.16 16.08 -23.21
N GLN A 377 19.85 17.36 -23.42
CA GLN A 377 18.72 17.80 -24.25
C GLN A 377 18.85 17.49 -25.77
N GLY A 378 19.99 16.96 -26.21
CA GLY A 378 20.28 16.70 -27.63
C GLY A 378 19.68 15.43 -28.23
N ASP A 379 19.06 14.58 -27.42
CA ASP A 379 18.54 13.24 -27.80
C ASP A 379 17.00 13.25 -27.93
N MET A 380 16.43 14.35 -28.43
CA MET A 380 14.99 14.60 -28.46
C MET A 380 14.38 14.36 -29.85
N ASP A 381 13.39 13.47 -29.94
CA ASP A 381 12.59 13.26 -31.16
C ASP A 381 11.71 14.48 -31.46
N GLU A 382 11.89 15.09 -32.65
CA GLU A 382 11.10 16.25 -33.11
C GLU A 382 9.61 15.93 -33.30
N ASN A 383 9.25 14.65 -33.46
CA ASN A 383 7.88 14.17 -33.66
C ASN A 383 7.21 13.71 -32.34
N VAL A 384 7.75 14.07 -31.16
CA VAL A 384 7.13 13.71 -29.87
C VAL A 384 5.72 14.29 -29.75
N GLU A 385 4.73 13.40 -29.64
CA GLU A 385 3.38 13.81 -29.26
C GLU A 385 3.39 14.35 -27.82
N THR A 386 3.25 15.66 -27.69
CA THR A 386 3.24 16.37 -26.40
C THR A 386 1.88 16.34 -25.70
N SER A 387 0.82 15.90 -26.40
CA SER A 387 -0.55 15.79 -25.87
C SER A 387 -0.85 14.48 -25.15
N GLY A 388 -1.88 14.52 -24.31
CA GLY A 388 -2.43 13.34 -23.65
C GLY A 388 -3.71 12.85 -24.30
N VAL A 389 -4.09 11.62 -23.99
CA VAL A 389 -5.27 10.88 -24.50
C VAL A 389 -6.59 11.67 -24.48
N PHE A 390 -6.75 12.64 -23.59
CA PHE A 390 -7.97 13.45 -23.46
C PHE A 390 -7.98 14.74 -24.31
N ARG A 391 -6.88 15.08 -25.00
CA ARG A 391 -6.72 16.32 -25.79
C ARG A 391 -7.79 16.48 -26.89
N ASP A 392 -8.14 15.38 -27.56
CA ASP A 392 -9.05 15.40 -28.69
C ASP A 392 -10.51 15.63 -28.26
N ASN A 393 -10.87 15.18 -27.05
CA ASN A 393 -12.19 15.43 -26.49
C ASN A 393 -12.25 16.85 -25.92
N GLN A 394 -12.71 17.79 -26.75
CA GLN A 394 -12.79 19.22 -26.41
C GLN A 394 -13.63 19.53 -25.15
N LEU A 395 -14.60 18.68 -24.78
CA LEU A 395 -15.33 18.85 -23.51
C LEU A 395 -14.40 18.63 -22.31
N ILE A 396 -13.68 17.50 -22.31
CA ILE A 396 -12.74 17.13 -21.25
C ILE A 396 -11.57 18.12 -21.19
N TYR A 397 -10.98 18.44 -22.34
CA TYR A 397 -9.83 19.35 -22.44
C TYR A 397 -10.19 20.78 -22.02
N SER A 398 -11.35 21.30 -22.46
CA SER A 398 -11.87 22.61 -22.03
C SER A 398 -12.15 22.64 -20.53
N TRP A 399 -12.79 21.61 -19.98
CA TRP A 399 -13.02 21.49 -18.54
C TRP A 399 -11.68 21.52 -17.79
N ALA A 400 -10.73 20.67 -18.16
CA ALA A 400 -9.45 20.57 -17.46
C ALA A 400 -8.64 21.89 -17.49
N LYS A 401 -8.48 22.53 -18.66
CA LYS A 401 -7.76 23.82 -18.76
C LYS A 401 -8.50 25.02 -18.12
N ARG A 402 -9.80 24.89 -17.81
CA ARG A 402 -10.54 25.85 -16.94
C ARG A 402 -10.33 25.54 -15.46
N TYR A 403 -10.39 24.26 -15.06
CA TYR A 403 -10.35 23.83 -13.66
C TYR A 403 -8.95 23.69 -13.06
N MET A 404 -7.87 23.74 -13.86
CA MET A 404 -6.50 23.94 -13.35
C MET A 404 -6.27 25.32 -12.71
N ARG A 405 -7.13 26.31 -12.99
CA ARG A 405 -6.98 27.69 -12.51
C ARG A 405 -7.39 27.81 -11.03
N PRO A 406 -6.74 28.64 -10.21
CA PRO A 406 -7.14 28.88 -8.82
C PRO A 406 -8.60 29.31 -8.67
N ASN A 407 -9.06 30.19 -9.57
CA ASN A 407 -10.47 30.54 -9.75
C ASN A 407 -10.94 29.94 -11.08
N PRO A 408 -11.63 28.79 -11.08
CA PRO A 408 -12.07 28.13 -12.31
C PRO A 408 -13.24 28.86 -12.95
N VAL A 409 -13.23 28.95 -14.29
CA VAL A 409 -14.38 29.47 -15.04
C VAL A 409 -15.38 28.32 -15.20
N VAL A 410 -16.44 28.32 -14.40
CA VAL A 410 -17.55 27.36 -14.47
C VAL A 410 -18.51 27.74 -15.60
N VAL A 411 -19.02 26.74 -16.33
CA VAL A 411 -19.91 26.87 -17.49
C VAL A 411 -21.14 25.98 -17.28
N GLU A 412 -22.29 26.38 -17.83
CA GLU A 412 -23.52 25.59 -17.77
C GLU A 412 -23.32 24.18 -18.36
N GLY A 413 -23.61 23.15 -17.56
CA GLY A 413 -23.41 21.74 -17.92
C GLY A 413 -22.07 21.14 -17.47
N ASP A 414 -21.20 21.89 -16.79
CA ASP A 414 -20.04 21.30 -16.11
C ASP A 414 -20.49 20.29 -15.03
N PRO A 415 -19.75 19.18 -14.83
CA PRO A 415 -19.97 18.28 -13.71
C PRO A 415 -19.84 18.98 -12.35
N VAL A 416 -20.84 18.77 -11.48
CA VAL A 416 -20.80 19.22 -10.09
C VAL A 416 -19.83 18.32 -9.30
N ILE A 417 -18.86 18.92 -8.63
CA ILE A 417 -17.81 18.21 -7.88
C ILE A 417 -17.93 18.59 -6.40
N ASP A 418 -18.73 17.82 -5.66
CA ASP A 418 -19.03 18.08 -4.26
C ASP A 418 -17.98 17.47 -3.30
N GLY A 419 -17.69 18.17 -2.21
CA GLY A 419 -16.89 17.65 -1.11
C GLY A 419 -15.40 17.47 -1.40
N LEU A 420 -14.86 18.15 -2.41
CA LEU A 420 -13.41 18.34 -2.63
C LEU A 420 -13.04 19.82 -2.45
N ASN A 421 -11.79 20.08 -2.05
CA ASN A 421 -11.26 21.43 -1.98
C ASN A 421 -10.67 21.90 -3.32
N ALA A 422 -10.40 23.21 -3.46
CA ALA A 422 -9.91 23.81 -4.69
C ALA A 422 -8.58 23.21 -5.19
N THR A 423 -7.71 22.73 -4.31
CA THR A 423 -6.42 22.13 -4.69
C THR A 423 -6.57 20.67 -5.14
N GLN A 424 -7.45 19.90 -4.51
CA GLN A 424 -7.87 18.59 -5.00
C GLN A 424 -8.51 18.71 -6.40
N VAL A 425 -9.41 19.67 -6.60
CA VAL A 425 -10.05 19.93 -7.90
C VAL A 425 -9.03 20.35 -8.97
N ARG A 426 -8.07 21.22 -8.64
CA ARG A 426 -6.94 21.54 -9.54
C ARG A 426 -6.07 20.33 -9.85
N ALA A 427 -5.86 19.42 -8.90
CA ALA A 427 -5.11 18.19 -9.11
C ALA A 427 -5.86 17.22 -10.05
N MET A 428 -7.18 17.05 -9.91
CA MET A 428 -8.00 16.32 -10.88
C MET A 428 -7.83 16.91 -12.29
N ALA A 429 -7.91 18.24 -12.41
CA ALA A 429 -7.78 18.94 -13.68
C ALA A 429 -6.39 18.78 -14.31
N GLN A 430 -5.32 18.84 -13.51
CA GLN A 430 -3.95 18.60 -13.97
C GLN A 430 -3.72 17.15 -14.43
N MET A 431 -4.25 16.17 -13.68
CA MET A 431 -4.22 14.74 -14.04
C MET A 431 -5.06 14.37 -15.27
N ILE A 432 -5.81 15.32 -15.84
CA ILE A 432 -6.60 15.15 -17.07
C ILE A 432 -6.04 16.01 -18.21
N ALA A 433 -5.48 17.18 -17.90
CA ALA A 433 -4.92 18.11 -18.88
C ALA A 433 -3.53 17.72 -19.41
N GLU A 434 -2.68 17.16 -18.55
CA GLU A 434 -1.26 16.91 -18.84
C GLU A 434 -0.99 15.41 -19.03
N ARG A 435 -0.30 15.03 -20.12
CA ARG A 435 -0.03 13.61 -20.42
C ARG A 435 0.87 12.90 -19.41
N PHE A 436 1.61 13.67 -18.61
CA PHE A 436 2.34 13.18 -17.46
C PHE A 436 2.19 14.23 -16.35
N SER A 437 1.75 13.81 -15.17
CA SER A 437 1.52 14.70 -14.04
C SER A 437 1.93 14.05 -12.71
N LEU A 438 2.32 14.87 -11.74
CA LEU A 438 2.68 14.46 -10.39
C LEU A 438 1.74 15.11 -9.37
N VAL A 439 1.15 14.32 -8.47
CA VAL A 439 0.36 14.82 -7.35
C VAL A 439 1.02 14.42 -6.03
N GLN A 440 1.62 15.38 -5.33
CA GLN A 440 2.11 15.16 -3.97
C GLN A 440 0.96 15.26 -2.98
N GLY A 441 0.72 14.20 -2.21
CA GLY A 441 -0.33 14.17 -1.20
C GLY A 441 0.21 13.86 0.19
N PRO A 442 0.55 14.90 0.98
CA PRO A 442 0.86 14.78 2.39
C PRO A 442 -0.19 14.01 3.21
N PRO A 443 0.16 13.51 4.41
CA PRO A 443 -0.75 12.74 5.26
C PRO A 443 -2.10 13.43 5.50
N GLY A 444 -3.19 12.69 5.32
CA GLY A 444 -4.56 13.19 5.54
C GLY A 444 -5.14 14.08 4.43
N THR A 445 -4.41 14.38 3.36
CA THR A 445 -4.87 15.30 2.27
C THR A 445 -5.83 14.68 1.25
N GLY A 446 -6.09 13.37 1.34
CA GLY A 446 -7.09 12.71 0.50
C GLY A 446 -6.64 12.32 -0.92
N LYS A 447 -5.37 11.90 -1.11
CA LYS A 447 -4.85 11.29 -2.37
C LYS A 447 -5.87 10.36 -3.02
N THR A 448 -6.22 9.29 -2.30
CA THR A 448 -7.11 8.22 -2.74
C THR A 448 -8.49 8.77 -3.15
N LYS A 449 -9.08 9.68 -2.37
CA LYS A 449 -10.36 10.35 -2.74
C LYS A 449 -10.22 11.16 -4.03
N THR A 450 -9.11 11.88 -4.21
CA THR A 450 -8.83 12.69 -5.41
C THR A 450 -8.73 11.78 -6.65
N ILE A 451 -8.06 10.64 -6.54
CA ILE A 451 -7.99 9.62 -7.62
C ILE A 451 -9.39 9.06 -7.94
N ILE A 452 -10.15 8.67 -6.92
CA ILE A 452 -11.51 8.13 -7.06
C ILE A 452 -12.42 9.10 -7.81
N GLU A 453 -12.49 10.36 -7.36
CA GLU A 453 -13.33 11.38 -8.00
C GLU A 453 -12.80 11.76 -9.40
N THR A 454 -11.49 11.69 -9.68
CA THR A 454 -10.94 11.89 -11.03
C THR A 454 -11.43 10.81 -12.00
N ILE A 455 -11.38 9.54 -11.59
CA ILE A 455 -11.77 8.41 -12.44
C ILE A 455 -13.29 8.33 -12.59
N LYS A 456 -14.05 8.64 -11.52
CA LYS A 456 -15.50 8.85 -11.57
C LYS A 456 -15.89 9.97 -12.54
N LEU A 457 -15.21 11.12 -12.51
CA LEU A 457 -15.38 12.20 -13.49
C LEU A 457 -15.13 11.70 -14.93
N LEU A 458 -14.03 10.99 -15.16
CA LEU A 458 -13.69 10.41 -16.46
C LEU A 458 -14.68 9.33 -16.94
N LYS A 459 -15.23 8.48 -16.06
CA LYS A 459 -16.03 7.30 -16.45
C LYS A 459 -17.54 7.48 -16.35
N VAL A 460 -18.01 8.24 -15.36
CA VAL A 460 -19.44 8.45 -15.09
C VAL A 460 -19.96 9.75 -15.70
N HIS A 461 -19.14 10.81 -15.77
CA HIS A 461 -19.57 12.12 -16.30
C HIS A 461 -19.08 12.37 -17.74
N PHE A 462 -17.87 11.92 -18.09
CA PHE A 462 -17.30 12.07 -19.43
C PHE A 462 -17.32 10.77 -20.28
N GLU A 463 -17.83 9.66 -19.72
CA GLU A 463 -18.00 8.35 -20.39
C GLU A 463 -16.78 7.87 -21.22
N THR A 464 -15.57 8.08 -20.71
CA THR A 464 -14.33 7.82 -21.46
C THR A 464 -14.19 6.34 -21.87
N PRO A 465 -14.02 6.04 -23.18
CA PRO A 465 -13.96 4.66 -23.66
C PRO A 465 -12.62 3.96 -23.40
N GLN A 466 -11.56 4.71 -23.05
CA GLN A 466 -10.22 4.14 -22.87
C GLN A 466 -10.12 3.30 -21.58
N PRO A 467 -9.42 2.14 -21.59
CA PRO A 467 -9.11 1.40 -20.37
C PRO A 467 -8.26 2.25 -19.41
N ILE A 468 -8.59 2.22 -18.12
CA ILE A 468 -7.83 2.90 -17.06
C ILE A 468 -7.23 1.85 -16.13
N LEU A 469 -5.90 1.87 -16.00
CA LEU A 469 -5.17 1.09 -15.00
C LEU A 469 -4.95 1.95 -13.75
N VAL A 470 -5.22 1.38 -12.58
CA VAL A 470 -4.84 1.94 -11.28
C VAL A 470 -3.90 0.97 -10.59
N CYS A 471 -2.67 1.40 -10.37
CA CYS A 471 -1.64 0.63 -9.68
C CYS A 471 -1.25 1.27 -8.36
N THR A 472 -0.84 0.43 -7.40
CA THR A 472 -0.12 0.88 -6.20
C THR A 472 1.01 -0.09 -5.85
N TYR A 473 1.86 0.27 -4.91
CA TYR A 473 2.88 -0.65 -4.39
C TYR A 473 2.28 -1.78 -3.52
N THR A 474 1.28 -1.50 -2.68
CA THR A 474 0.78 -2.44 -1.65
C THR A 474 -0.65 -2.91 -1.88
N ASN A 475 -0.91 -4.20 -1.62
CA ASN A 475 -2.26 -4.78 -1.72
C ASN A 475 -3.30 -4.04 -0.85
N VAL A 476 -2.90 -3.52 0.32
CA VAL A 476 -3.79 -2.76 1.21
C VAL A 476 -4.25 -1.45 0.57
N ALA A 477 -3.37 -0.75 -0.17
CA ALA A 477 -3.74 0.47 -0.88
C ALA A 477 -4.62 0.18 -2.11
N VAL A 478 -4.40 -0.93 -2.83
CA VAL A 478 -5.32 -1.33 -3.92
C VAL A 478 -6.70 -1.70 -3.37
N ASP A 479 -6.78 -2.42 -2.25
CA ASP A 479 -8.06 -2.76 -1.61
C ASP A 479 -8.83 -1.50 -1.19
N ASN A 480 -8.15 -0.52 -0.56
CA ASN A 480 -8.75 0.79 -0.22
C ASN A 480 -9.30 1.52 -1.45
N LEU A 481 -8.57 1.49 -2.57
CA LEU A 481 -9.02 2.10 -3.84
C LEU A 481 -10.26 1.41 -4.40
N VAL A 482 -10.30 0.07 -4.39
CA VAL A 482 -11.46 -0.69 -4.89
C VAL A 482 -12.70 -0.45 -4.03
N GLU A 483 -12.58 -0.45 -2.69
CA GLU A 483 -13.69 -0.05 -1.80
C GLU A 483 -14.20 1.36 -2.12
N GLY A 484 -13.29 2.30 -2.35
CA GLY A 484 -13.62 3.67 -2.72
C GLY A 484 -14.27 3.84 -4.10
N PHE A 485 -13.84 3.09 -5.12
CA PHE A 485 -14.47 3.08 -6.44
C PHE A 485 -15.90 2.52 -6.38
N VAL A 486 -16.11 1.42 -5.63
CA VAL A 486 -17.44 0.85 -5.40
C VAL A 486 -18.35 1.86 -4.68
N ALA A 487 -17.87 2.51 -3.63
CA ALA A 487 -18.62 3.55 -2.92
C ALA A 487 -18.93 4.79 -3.78
N ALA A 488 -18.10 5.07 -4.80
CA ALA A 488 -18.31 6.16 -5.76
C ALA A 488 -19.21 5.78 -6.95
N GLY A 489 -19.69 4.54 -7.05
CA GLY A 489 -20.53 4.06 -8.14
C GLY A 489 -19.78 3.72 -9.44
N VAL A 490 -18.46 3.53 -9.38
CA VAL A 490 -17.61 3.06 -10.47
C VAL A 490 -17.54 1.53 -10.43
N ASN A 491 -17.36 0.83 -11.56
CA ASN A 491 -17.16 -0.62 -11.60
C ASN A 491 -15.66 -1.02 -11.66
N PRO A 492 -14.98 -1.26 -10.52
CA PRO A 492 -13.60 -1.74 -10.49
C PRO A 492 -13.49 -3.25 -10.66
N ILE A 493 -12.36 -3.70 -11.24
CA ILE A 493 -11.90 -5.09 -11.13
C ILE A 493 -10.53 -5.15 -10.44
N ARG A 494 -10.48 -5.89 -9.33
CA ARG A 494 -9.27 -6.22 -8.57
C ARG A 494 -8.57 -7.41 -9.23
N VAL A 495 -7.39 -7.20 -9.80
CA VAL A 495 -6.52 -8.29 -10.29
C VAL A 495 -5.43 -8.55 -9.25
N ALA A 496 -5.48 -9.72 -8.60
CA ALA A 496 -4.57 -10.10 -7.52
C ALA A 496 -4.45 -11.62 -7.42
N PHE A 497 -3.21 -12.14 -7.39
CA PHE A 497 -2.96 -13.58 -7.25
C PHE A 497 -2.51 -13.91 -5.83
N GLY A 498 -3.06 -14.96 -5.23
CA GLY A 498 -2.61 -15.49 -3.93
C GLY A 498 -3.28 -14.88 -2.69
N GLY A 499 -4.62 -14.92 -2.61
CA GLY A 499 -5.36 -14.93 -1.33
C GLY A 499 -5.28 -13.69 -0.41
N LYS A 500 -4.72 -12.57 -0.88
CA LYS A 500 -4.45 -11.35 -0.08
C LYS A 500 -5.44 -10.20 -0.30
N THR A 501 -6.68 -10.52 -0.65
CA THR A 501 -7.78 -9.56 -0.85
C THR A 501 -8.75 -9.65 0.32
N ARG A 502 -9.31 -8.52 0.78
CA ARG A 502 -10.40 -8.54 1.79
C ARG A 502 -11.61 -9.33 1.30
N ALA A 503 -12.26 -10.09 2.19
CA ALA A 503 -13.45 -10.88 1.84
C ALA A 503 -14.62 -10.01 1.32
N SER A 504 -14.75 -8.77 1.81
CA SER A 504 -15.69 -7.76 1.29
C SER A 504 -15.50 -7.42 -0.19
N LEU A 505 -14.30 -7.66 -0.74
CA LEU A 505 -13.92 -7.33 -2.11
C LEU A 505 -13.93 -8.53 -3.06
N GLU A 506 -14.23 -9.75 -2.58
CA GLU A 506 -14.32 -10.95 -3.41
C GLU A 506 -15.18 -10.75 -4.68
N PRO A 507 -16.39 -10.13 -4.62
CA PRO A 507 -17.24 -9.92 -5.81
C PRO A 507 -16.66 -9.02 -6.91
N TYR A 508 -15.56 -8.31 -6.60
CA TYR A 508 -14.83 -7.42 -7.50
C TYR A 508 -13.50 -8.01 -7.96
N THR A 509 -13.14 -9.23 -7.52
CA THR A 509 -11.94 -9.93 -8.01
C THR A 509 -12.14 -10.49 -9.40
N TYR A 510 -11.07 -10.46 -10.20
CA TYR A 510 -11.03 -11.10 -11.52
C TYR A 510 -11.41 -12.59 -11.43
N GLU A 511 -10.91 -13.30 -10.43
CA GLU A 511 -11.17 -14.71 -10.15
C GLU A 511 -12.67 -14.97 -9.98
N TYR A 512 -13.37 -14.17 -9.16
CA TYR A 512 -14.82 -14.28 -8.96
C TYR A 512 -15.60 -13.95 -10.23
N LYS A 513 -15.22 -12.89 -10.98
CA LYS A 513 -15.87 -12.55 -12.26
C LYS A 513 -15.72 -13.70 -13.28
N MET A 514 -14.56 -14.33 -13.35
CA MET A 514 -14.30 -15.47 -14.24
C MET A 514 -15.12 -16.71 -13.86
N GLN A 515 -15.26 -17.04 -12.58
CA GLN A 515 -16.10 -18.14 -12.10
C GLN A 515 -17.59 -17.94 -12.40
N ASN A 516 -18.07 -16.70 -12.31
CA ASN A 516 -19.47 -16.35 -12.57
C ASN A 516 -19.76 -16.04 -14.05
N HIS A 517 -18.77 -16.15 -14.95
CA HIS A 517 -18.94 -15.83 -16.36
C HIS A 517 -19.79 -16.88 -17.11
N PRO A 518 -20.71 -16.51 -18.03
CA PRO A 518 -21.57 -17.47 -18.73
C PRO A 518 -20.85 -18.61 -19.49
N LEU A 519 -19.61 -18.38 -19.92
CA LEU A 519 -18.77 -19.38 -20.60
C LEU A 519 -18.00 -20.30 -19.64
N TYR A 520 -17.99 -20.04 -18.32
CA TYR A 520 -17.22 -20.82 -17.35
C TYR A 520 -17.54 -22.31 -17.43
N SER A 521 -18.82 -22.68 -17.40
CA SER A 521 -19.29 -24.07 -17.52
C SER A 521 -18.97 -24.76 -18.86
N GLN A 522 -18.52 -24.02 -19.88
CA GLN A 522 -18.02 -24.57 -21.14
C GLN A 522 -16.49 -24.76 -21.08
N ALA A 523 -15.76 -23.78 -20.53
CA ALA A 523 -14.32 -23.88 -20.30
C ALA A 523 -14.00 -25.00 -19.30
N GLU A 524 -14.77 -25.12 -18.23
CA GLU A 524 -14.69 -26.17 -17.22
C GLU A 524 -14.81 -27.57 -17.84
N LYS A 525 -15.87 -27.84 -18.61
CA LYS A 525 -16.05 -29.11 -19.34
C LYS A 525 -14.92 -29.43 -20.31
N VAL A 526 -14.36 -28.42 -20.98
CA VAL A 526 -13.18 -28.64 -21.83
C VAL A 526 -11.94 -28.95 -21.00
N SER A 527 -11.80 -28.36 -19.80
CA SER A 527 -10.74 -28.70 -18.84
C SER A 527 -10.90 -30.12 -18.29
N GLU A 528 -12.11 -30.54 -17.95
CA GLU A 528 -12.44 -31.93 -17.56
C GLU A 528 -12.04 -32.91 -18.67
N THR A 529 -12.47 -32.67 -19.91
CA THR A 529 -12.08 -33.49 -21.08
C THR A 529 -10.55 -33.53 -21.30
N ILE A 530 -9.83 -32.45 -20.98
CA ILE A 530 -8.36 -32.44 -21.05
C ILE A 530 -7.78 -33.39 -19.99
N LYS A 531 -8.26 -33.31 -18.73
CA LYS A 531 -7.79 -34.17 -17.63
C LYS A 531 -8.11 -35.65 -17.87
N GLU A 532 -9.29 -35.96 -18.40
CA GLU A 532 -9.68 -37.32 -18.82
C GLU A 532 -8.71 -37.88 -19.87
N LEU A 533 -8.45 -37.11 -20.94
CA LEU A 533 -7.54 -37.53 -22.01
C LEU A 533 -6.07 -37.63 -21.55
N GLU A 534 -5.63 -36.74 -20.67
CA GLU A 534 -4.29 -36.80 -20.05
C GLU A 534 -4.13 -38.06 -19.19
N GLY A 535 -5.19 -38.46 -18.46
CA GLY A 535 -5.28 -39.74 -17.76
C GLY A 535 -5.21 -40.95 -18.73
N GLU A 536 -6.02 -40.97 -19.79
CA GLU A 536 -5.96 -42.02 -20.81
C GLU A 536 -4.57 -42.17 -21.46
N VAL A 537 -3.90 -41.05 -21.73
CA VAL A 537 -2.53 -41.01 -22.27
C VAL A 537 -1.54 -41.60 -21.27
N LYS A 538 -1.61 -41.21 -19.99
CA LYS A 538 -0.74 -41.75 -18.93
C LYS A 538 -0.92 -43.26 -18.80
N ASP A 539 -2.15 -43.75 -18.70
CA ASP A 539 -2.47 -45.18 -18.60
C ASP A 539 -1.94 -45.97 -19.80
N THR A 540 -2.13 -45.45 -21.01
CA THR A 540 -1.63 -46.08 -22.24
C THR A 540 -0.10 -46.06 -22.29
N SER A 541 0.54 -44.99 -21.82
CA SER A 541 2.00 -44.84 -21.77
C SER A 541 2.65 -45.83 -20.79
N ILE A 542 2.08 -46.03 -19.61
CA ILE A 542 2.55 -47.04 -18.63
C ILE A 542 2.50 -48.44 -19.26
N ARG A 543 1.34 -48.81 -19.82
CA ARG A 543 1.14 -50.11 -20.49
C ARG A 543 2.06 -50.29 -21.71
N ALA A 544 2.37 -49.22 -22.43
CA ALA A 544 3.32 -49.24 -23.55
C ALA A 544 4.77 -49.49 -23.08
N LYS A 545 5.21 -48.84 -21.98
CA LYS A 545 6.53 -49.09 -21.38
C LYS A 545 6.69 -50.54 -20.90
N ASP A 546 5.67 -51.10 -20.26
CA ASP A 546 5.72 -52.50 -19.80
C ASP A 546 5.58 -53.54 -20.93
N LEU A 547 5.00 -53.14 -22.07
CA LEU A 547 5.03 -53.93 -23.29
C LEU A 547 6.40 -53.85 -23.98
N ALA A 548 7.01 -52.66 -24.06
CA ALA A 548 8.33 -52.46 -24.68
C ALA A 548 9.42 -53.30 -23.99
N LYS A 549 9.43 -53.38 -22.66
CA LYS A 549 10.31 -54.29 -21.88
C LYS A 549 10.22 -55.76 -22.33
N LYS A 550 9.10 -56.18 -22.94
CA LYS A 550 8.80 -57.56 -23.37
C LYS A 550 8.90 -57.74 -24.90
N VAL A 551 9.26 -56.70 -25.65
CA VAL A 551 9.48 -56.76 -27.11
C VAL A 551 10.89 -57.26 -27.45
N ASN A 552 11.86 -57.08 -26.55
CA ASN A 552 13.24 -57.56 -26.73
C ASN A 552 13.35 -59.09 -26.90
N ASP A 553 12.33 -59.86 -26.53
CA ASP A 553 12.24 -61.33 -26.72
C ASP A 553 11.96 -61.75 -28.19
N GLY A 554 12.17 -60.86 -29.18
CA GLY A 554 12.12 -61.20 -30.61
C GLY A 554 10.73 -61.46 -31.22
N ARG A 555 9.64 -61.10 -30.53
CA ARG A 555 8.26 -61.42 -30.95
C ARG A 555 7.60 -60.28 -31.75
N THR A 556 7.56 -60.43 -33.07
CA THR A 556 6.95 -59.49 -34.04
C THR A 556 5.54 -58.99 -33.66
N ASN A 557 4.65 -59.90 -33.22
CA ASN A 557 3.27 -59.53 -32.83
C ASN A 557 3.21 -58.57 -31.62
N LEU A 558 4.23 -58.53 -30.76
CA LEU A 558 4.30 -57.57 -29.65
C LEU A 558 4.76 -56.19 -30.12
N ALA A 559 5.66 -56.12 -31.10
CA ALA A 559 6.11 -54.87 -31.71
C ALA A 559 4.96 -54.15 -32.44
N GLN A 560 4.16 -54.86 -33.23
CA GLN A 560 2.98 -54.28 -33.90
C GLN A 560 1.93 -53.76 -32.89
N ARG A 561 1.77 -54.44 -31.75
CA ARG A 561 0.88 -53.98 -30.67
C ARG A 561 1.42 -52.74 -29.96
N LEU A 562 2.74 -52.63 -29.79
CA LEU A 562 3.39 -51.45 -29.23
C LEU A 562 3.24 -50.23 -30.16
N ASP A 563 3.48 -50.40 -31.46
CA ASP A 563 3.29 -49.36 -32.48
C ASP A 563 1.85 -48.82 -32.51
N GLY A 564 0.85 -49.71 -32.49
CA GLY A 564 -0.56 -49.33 -32.37
C GLY A 564 -0.89 -48.56 -31.09
N MET A 565 -0.19 -48.85 -29.98
CA MET A 565 -0.34 -48.09 -28.72
C MET A 565 0.34 -46.73 -28.77
N LEU A 566 1.52 -46.61 -29.37
CA LEU A 566 2.20 -45.33 -29.58
C LEU A 566 1.40 -44.41 -30.51
N THR A 567 0.87 -44.95 -31.61
CA THR A 567 -0.06 -44.25 -32.51
C THR A 567 -1.33 -43.78 -31.77
N ALA A 568 -1.86 -44.60 -30.86
CA ALA A 568 -3.01 -44.25 -30.03
C ALA A 568 -2.70 -43.27 -28.88
N ILE A 569 -1.42 -43.04 -28.54
CA ILE A 569 -0.97 -41.97 -27.66
C ILE A 569 -0.90 -40.65 -28.46
N ALA A 570 -0.15 -40.62 -29.57
CA ALA A 570 0.00 -39.41 -30.40
C ALA A 570 -1.36 -38.83 -30.82
N LYS A 571 -2.29 -39.68 -31.29
CA LYS A 571 -3.66 -39.26 -31.68
C LYS A 571 -4.52 -38.74 -30.51
N ARG A 572 -4.18 -39.07 -29.25
CA ARG A 572 -4.79 -38.45 -28.07
C ARG A 572 -4.10 -37.14 -27.71
N GLU A 573 -2.77 -37.05 -27.84
CA GLU A 573 -2.03 -35.81 -27.63
C GLU A 573 -2.49 -34.72 -28.61
N ASP A 574 -2.73 -35.04 -29.88
CA ASP A 574 -3.36 -34.13 -30.85
C ASP A 574 -4.73 -33.61 -30.36
N ARG A 575 -5.58 -34.51 -29.83
CA ARG A 575 -6.89 -34.15 -29.25
C ARG A 575 -6.75 -33.28 -28.01
N ILE A 576 -5.75 -33.54 -27.16
CA ILE A 576 -5.42 -32.72 -25.99
C ILE A 576 -4.98 -31.32 -26.42
N GLN A 577 -4.11 -31.19 -27.44
CA GLN A 577 -3.68 -29.87 -27.92
C GLN A 577 -4.84 -29.11 -28.58
N ALA A 578 -5.68 -29.76 -29.38
CA ALA A 578 -6.90 -29.16 -29.93
C ALA A 578 -7.88 -28.70 -28.82
N LYS A 579 -8.02 -29.48 -27.75
CA LYS A 579 -8.84 -29.12 -26.58
C LYS A 579 -8.23 -28.00 -25.75
N ARG A 580 -6.91 -27.98 -25.54
CA ARG A 580 -6.18 -26.89 -24.89
C ARG A 580 -6.30 -25.57 -25.67
N ALA A 581 -6.27 -25.63 -27.01
CA ALA A 581 -6.54 -24.47 -27.86
C ALA A 581 -8.00 -23.98 -27.73
N GLN A 582 -8.98 -24.88 -27.67
CA GLN A 582 -10.37 -24.54 -27.39
C GLN A 582 -10.54 -23.90 -26.00
N TRP A 583 -9.93 -24.49 -24.97
CA TRP A 583 -9.94 -23.98 -23.60
C TRP A 583 -9.33 -22.58 -23.52
N TYR A 584 -8.12 -22.40 -24.06
CA TYR A 584 -7.43 -21.11 -24.08
C TYR A 584 -8.25 -20.04 -24.82
N ALA A 585 -8.88 -20.37 -25.94
CA ALA A 585 -9.76 -19.44 -26.66
C ALA A 585 -10.99 -19.02 -25.82
N LEU A 586 -11.63 -19.97 -25.13
CA LEU A 586 -12.75 -19.67 -24.20
C LEU A 586 -12.27 -18.80 -23.04
N THR A 587 -11.17 -19.17 -22.37
CA THR A 587 -10.62 -18.40 -21.24
C THR A 587 -10.19 -16.99 -21.66
N GLN A 588 -9.54 -16.83 -22.81
CA GLN A 588 -9.17 -15.50 -23.33
C GLN A 588 -10.39 -14.64 -23.69
N GLN A 589 -11.46 -15.25 -24.22
CA GLN A 589 -12.72 -14.54 -24.41
C GLN A 589 -13.30 -14.09 -23.05
N MET A 590 -13.39 -15.00 -22.06
CA MET A 590 -13.85 -14.67 -20.71
C MET A 590 -13.04 -13.51 -20.10
N THR A 591 -11.70 -13.53 -20.23
CA THR A 591 -10.83 -12.45 -19.76
C THR A 591 -11.14 -11.12 -20.46
N LYS A 592 -11.35 -11.12 -21.78
CA LYS A 592 -11.61 -9.90 -22.55
C LYS A 592 -13.03 -9.35 -22.32
N ASP A 593 -14.02 -10.22 -22.15
CA ASP A 593 -15.37 -9.86 -21.74
C ASP A 593 -15.34 -9.22 -20.32
N VAL A 594 -14.75 -9.91 -19.34
CA VAL A 594 -14.64 -9.44 -17.94
C VAL A 594 -13.88 -8.11 -17.81
N LEU A 595 -12.70 -7.98 -18.44
CA LEU A 595 -11.92 -6.73 -18.38
C LEU A 595 -12.55 -5.60 -19.22
N GLY A 596 -13.37 -5.94 -20.24
CA GLY A 596 -14.08 -4.97 -21.07
C GLY A 596 -15.33 -4.36 -20.41
N GLU A 597 -15.91 -5.02 -19.41
CA GLU A 597 -17.01 -4.50 -18.60
C GLU A 597 -16.54 -3.56 -17.45
N ALA A 598 -15.23 -3.51 -17.16
CA ALA A 598 -14.68 -2.70 -16.09
C ALA A 598 -14.58 -1.21 -16.47
N ASP A 599 -14.98 -0.31 -15.57
CA ASP A 599 -14.66 1.11 -15.71
C ASP A 599 -13.18 1.37 -15.37
N VAL A 600 -12.62 0.60 -14.43
CA VAL A 600 -11.24 0.72 -13.94
C VAL A 600 -10.69 -0.64 -13.50
N ILE A 601 -9.40 -0.88 -13.76
CA ILE A 601 -8.72 -2.13 -13.40
C ILE A 601 -7.64 -1.82 -12.35
N CYS A 602 -7.70 -2.50 -11.21
CA CYS A 602 -6.96 -2.17 -9.99
C CYS A 602 -6.03 -3.31 -9.58
N THR A 603 -4.72 -3.04 -9.51
CA THR A 603 -3.71 -4.07 -9.22
C THR A 603 -2.46 -3.49 -8.54
N THR A 604 -1.47 -4.30 -8.17
CA THR A 604 -0.17 -3.78 -7.71
C THR A 604 0.78 -3.58 -8.89
N CYS A 605 1.74 -2.65 -8.80
CA CYS A 605 2.68 -2.33 -9.90
C CYS A 605 3.33 -3.58 -10.52
N LEU A 606 3.81 -4.51 -9.69
CA LEU A 606 4.40 -5.78 -10.14
C LEU A 606 3.39 -6.76 -10.72
N THR A 607 2.10 -6.66 -10.37
CA THR A 607 1.03 -7.53 -10.88
C THR A 607 0.48 -7.04 -12.22
N ALA A 608 0.78 -5.81 -12.63
CA ALA A 608 0.52 -5.32 -13.99
C ALA A 608 1.20 -6.21 -15.06
N ALA A 609 2.36 -6.79 -14.77
CA ALA A 609 3.03 -7.81 -15.60
C ALA A 609 2.44 -9.23 -15.43
N SER A 610 1.10 -9.34 -15.37
CA SER A 610 0.39 -10.62 -15.39
C SER A 610 -0.28 -10.85 -16.75
N ARG A 611 -0.37 -12.13 -17.16
CA ARG A 611 -0.97 -12.56 -18.43
C ARG A 611 -2.46 -12.22 -18.57
N VAL A 612 -3.16 -12.00 -17.46
CA VAL A 612 -4.53 -11.47 -17.46
C VAL A 612 -4.55 -10.06 -18.08
N LEU A 613 -3.55 -9.25 -17.74
CA LEU A 613 -3.36 -7.87 -18.21
C LEU A 613 -2.54 -7.79 -19.51
N GLU A 614 -2.50 -8.88 -20.29
CA GLU A 614 -2.11 -8.89 -21.70
C GLU A 614 -3.34 -8.86 -22.63
N ALA A 615 -4.55 -9.12 -22.11
CA ALA A 615 -5.79 -9.15 -22.89
C ALA A 615 -6.31 -7.75 -23.32
N THR A 616 -5.82 -6.68 -22.69
CA THR A 616 -6.05 -5.28 -23.07
C THR A 616 -4.81 -4.44 -22.75
N ASP A 617 -4.70 -3.26 -23.39
CA ASP A 617 -3.65 -2.28 -23.11
C ASP A 617 -4.21 -1.09 -22.32
N PHE A 618 -3.30 -0.32 -21.72
CA PHE A 618 -3.64 0.72 -20.74
C PHE A 618 -3.03 2.07 -21.14
N PRO A 619 -3.68 2.80 -22.08
CA PRO A 619 -3.22 4.11 -22.50
C PRO A 619 -3.32 5.16 -21.37
N VAL A 620 -4.15 4.92 -20.35
CA VAL A 620 -4.31 5.78 -19.16
C VAL A 620 -3.92 4.99 -17.92
N VAL A 621 -2.94 5.49 -17.15
CA VAL A 621 -2.43 4.85 -15.93
C VAL A 621 -2.36 5.85 -14.78
N PHE A 622 -2.97 5.50 -13.64
CA PHE A 622 -2.80 6.19 -12.36
C PHE A 622 -1.97 5.29 -11.43
N LEU A 623 -0.98 5.85 -10.74
CA LEU A 623 -0.11 5.10 -9.83
C LEU A 623 -0.10 5.79 -8.46
N ASP A 624 -0.81 5.22 -7.47
CA ASP A 624 -0.86 5.72 -6.08
C ASP A 624 0.26 5.11 -5.22
N GLU A 625 0.67 5.85 -4.19
CA GLU A 625 1.89 5.60 -3.41
C GLU A 625 3.15 5.39 -4.27
N ALA A 626 3.26 6.19 -5.34
CA ALA A 626 4.39 6.20 -6.28
C ALA A 626 5.75 6.45 -5.63
N SER A 627 5.79 7.12 -4.48
CA SER A 627 7.00 7.35 -3.68
C SER A 627 7.58 6.07 -3.05
N MET A 628 6.76 5.04 -2.81
CA MET A 628 7.21 3.74 -2.29
C MET A 628 7.81 2.83 -3.38
N SER A 629 7.50 3.08 -4.65
CA SER A 629 7.92 2.21 -5.75
C SER A 629 9.32 2.58 -6.19
N THR A 630 10.21 1.58 -6.34
CA THR A 630 11.47 1.80 -7.06
C THR A 630 11.16 2.30 -8.47
N GLU A 631 12.07 3.06 -9.07
CA GLU A 631 11.89 3.54 -10.43
C GLU A 631 11.63 2.38 -11.44
N PRO A 632 12.40 1.27 -11.44
CA PRO A 632 12.07 0.09 -12.25
C PRO A 632 10.71 -0.57 -11.94
N ALA A 633 10.26 -0.62 -10.67
CA ALA A 633 8.93 -1.13 -10.33
C ALA A 633 7.80 -0.22 -10.85
N SER A 634 8.07 1.09 -10.93
CA SER A 634 7.16 2.10 -11.47
C SER A 634 7.00 1.97 -12.99
N LEU A 635 8.02 1.48 -13.70
CA LEU A 635 7.93 1.22 -15.15
C LEU A 635 6.92 0.11 -15.48
N VAL A 636 6.78 -0.92 -14.64
CA VAL A 636 6.01 -2.14 -14.96
C VAL A 636 4.58 -1.86 -15.46
N PRO A 637 3.76 -1.01 -14.82
CA PRO A 637 2.45 -0.61 -15.37
C PRO A 637 2.54 0.44 -16.49
N LEU A 638 3.58 1.28 -16.51
CA LEU A 638 3.79 2.27 -17.58
C LEU A 638 4.10 1.60 -18.92
N MET A 639 4.74 0.43 -18.94
CA MET A 639 5.09 -0.31 -20.16
C MET A 639 3.91 -1.04 -20.85
N LYS A 640 2.65 -0.71 -20.50
CA LYS A 640 1.42 -1.28 -21.08
C LYS A 640 0.81 -0.41 -22.18
N GLY A 641 1.64 0.22 -23.01
CA GLY A 641 1.20 1.14 -24.05
C GLY A 641 0.73 2.50 -23.51
N SER A 642 1.21 2.92 -22.35
CA SER A 642 0.74 4.16 -21.70
C SER A 642 1.02 5.41 -22.55
N ARG A 643 0.04 6.32 -22.55
CA ARG A 643 0.03 7.63 -23.24
C ARG A 643 -0.35 8.78 -22.29
N HIS A 644 -0.96 8.47 -21.16
CA HIS A 644 -1.41 9.42 -20.15
C HIS A 644 -1.15 8.85 -18.75
N VAL A 645 -0.32 9.52 -17.96
CA VAL A 645 0.13 9.04 -16.65
C VAL A 645 -0.08 10.11 -15.56
N ALA A 646 -0.65 9.68 -14.44
CA ALA A 646 -0.60 10.41 -13.19
C ALA A 646 0.16 9.57 -12.14
N LEU A 647 1.23 10.12 -11.59
CA LEU A 647 1.91 9.55 -10.42
C LEU A 647 1.46 10.32 -9.17
N ILE A 648 0.96 9.61 -8.17
CA ILE A 648 0.44 10.16 -6.92
C ILE A 648 1.20 9.52 -5.76
N GLY A 649 1.70 10.33 -4.82
CA GLY A 649 2.53 9.83 -3.74
C GLY A 649 3.01 10.95 -2.82
N ASP A 650 4.04 10.68 -2.02
CA ASP A 650 4.67 11.70 -1.18
C ASP A 650 6.13 11.35 -0.87
N HIS A 651 7.07 12.06 -1.52
CA HIS A 651 8.51 11.88 -1.33
C HIS A 651 9.02 12.41 0.02
N LYS A 652 8.13 12.81 0.94
CA LYS A 652 8.45 13.07 2.35
C LYS A 652 8.09 11.90 3.27
N GLN A 653 7.32 10.90 2.81
CA GLN A 653 6.99 9.68 3.56
C GLN A 653 8.00 8.57 3.25
N LEU A 654 7.62 7.28 3.16
CA LEU A 654 8.59 6.20 3.01
C LEU A 654 9.17 6.12 1.59
N PRO A 655 10.50 5.98 1.43
CA PRO A 655 11.12 5.58 0.17
C PRO A 655 10.95 4.07 -0.06
N PRO A 656 11.34 3.54 -1.24
CA PRO A 656 11.44 2.11 -1.46
C PRO A 656 12.41 1.45 -0.46
N VAL A 657 12.05 0.26 0.02
CA VAL A 657 12.91 -0.52 0.94
C VAL A 657 13.96 -1.28 0.12
N ILE A 658 15.23 -0.91 0.29
CA ILE A 658 16.39 -1.49 -0.38
C ILE A 658 17.30 -2.17 0.66
N VAL A 659 17.72 -3.41 0.39
CA VAL A 659 18.58 -4.24 1.26
C VAL A 659 20.06 -3.95 1.01
N SER A 660 20.45 -3.77 -0.24
CA SER A 660 21.84 -3.54 -0.66
C SER A 660 22.23 -2.09 -0.43
N GLN A 661 23.19 -1.88 0.48
CA GLN A 661 23.78 -0.56 0.71
C GLN A 661 24.49 -0.02 -0.54
N ILE A 662 24.94 -0.89 -1.46
CA ILE A 662 25.50 -0.49 -2.76
C ILE A 662 24.39 0.07 -3.67
N ALA A 663 23.28 -0.66 -3.83
CA ALA A 663 22.16 -0.20 -4.65
C ALA A 663 21.52 1.08 -4.08
N LYS A 664 21.36 1.15 -2.74
CA LYS A 664 20.88 2.32 -2.01
C LYS A 664 21.78 3.55 -2.20
N SER A 665 23.10 3.39 -2.06
CA SER A 665 24.07 4.48 -2.26
C SER A 665 24.05 5.01 -3.70
N ASN A 666 23.70 4.15 -4.67
CA ASN A 666 23.52 4.49 -6.07
C ASN A 666 22.05 4.82 -6.44
N GLN A 667 21.23 5.22 -5.46
CA GLN A 667 19.87 5.75 -5.62
C GLN A 667 18.78 4.77 -6.09
N LEU A 668 18.91 3.45 -5.88
CA LEU A 668 17.76 2.53 -6.05
C LEU A 668 16.63 2.83 -5.04
N ASP A 669 16.96 3.50 -3.92
CA ASP A 669 16.00 4.00 -2.92
C ASP A 669 15.39 5.36 -3.29
N ARG A 670 15.57 5.82 -4.54
CA ARG A 670 14.89 6.99 -5.11
C ARG A 670 13.77 6.50 -6.04
N SER A 671 12.56 6.98 -5.80
CA SER A 671 11.41 6.66 -6.66
C SER A 671 11.42 7.51 -7.94
N LEU A 672 10.78 7.01 -9.01
CA LEU A 672 10.52 7.80 -10.23
C LEU A 672 9.78 9.11 -9.89
N PHE A 673 8.86 9.03 -8.93
CA PHE A 673 8.10 10.18 -8.41
C PHE A 673 9.01 11.22 -7.75
N GLU A 674 9.88 10.81 -6.83
CA GLU A 674 10.88 11.70 -6.22
C GLU A 674 11.84 12.28 -7.25
N ARG A 675 12.28 11.48 -8.23
CA ARG A 675 13.18 11.94 -9.28
C ARG A 675 12.55 13.07 -10.10
N LEU A 676 11.37 12.84 -10.67
CA LEU A 676 10.67 13.83 -11.50
C LEU A 676 10.22 15.08 -10.72
N ILE A 677 9.88 14.96 -9.42
CA ILE A 677 9.63 16.14 -8.56
C ILE A 677 10.90 16.98 -8.40
N VAL A 678 12.05 16.36 -8.10
CA VAL A 678 13.32 17.08 -7.85
C VAL A 678 13.89 17.69 -9.13
N GLU A 679 13.60 17.12 -10.30
CA GLU A 679 13.93 17.70 -11.60
C GLU A 679 13.06 18.94 -11.94
N GLY A 680 11.83 19.01 -11.43
CA GLY A 680 10.94 20.17 -11.59
C GLY A 680 10.40 20.41 -13.00
N ILE A 681 10.67 19.51 -13.96
CA ILE A 681 10.27 19.63 -15.37
C ILE A 681 8.82 19.18 -15.59
N VAL A 682 8.36 18.17 -14.84
CA VAL A 682 7.01 17.60 -15.00
C VAL A 682 5.99 18.41 -14.18
N PRO A 683 4.81 18.74 -14.73
CA PRO A 683 3.74 19.42 -14.00
C PRO A 683 3.39 18.72 -12.67
N SER A 684 3.64 19.42 -11.57
CA SER A 684 3.48 18.90 -10.20
C SER A 684 2.59 19.81 -9.36
N ILE A 685 1.78 19.22 -8.49
CA ILE A 685 0.91 19.93 -7.56
C ILE A 685 0.90 19.22 -6.20
N MET A 686 1.00 19.96 -5.11
CA MET A 686 0.83 19.43 -3.75
C MET A 686 -0.60 19.66 -3.27
N LEU A 687 -1.23 18.63 -2.69
CA LEU A 687 -2.46 18.78 -1.92
C LEU A 687 -2.11 19.44 -0.57
N ASP A 688 -2.76 20.57 -0.27
CA ASP A 688 -2.33 21.53 0.75
C ASP A 688 -3.20 21.53 2.02
N ILE A 689 -4.33 20.81 2.05
CA ILE A 689 -5.25 20.76 3.20
C ILE A 689 -5.46 19.32 3.67
N GLN A 690 -5.20 19.06 4.96
CA GLN A 690 -5.35 17.73 5.59
C GLN A 690 -6.63 17.61 6.44
N TYR A 691 -7.24 16.42 6.48
CA TYR A 691 -8.53 16.17 7.14
C TYR A 691 -8.48 15.09 8.25
N ARG A 692 -7.30 14.56 8.57
CA ARG A 692 -7.05 13.46 9.52
C ARG A 692 -6.79 13.96 10.94
N MET A 693 -5.79 14.82 11.09
CA MET A 693 -5.11 15.13 12.34
C MET A 693 -5.75 16.33 13.05
N HIS A 694 -5.77 16.29 14.38
CA HIS A 694 -5.90 17.47 15.23
C HIS A 694 -4.73 18.43 14.98
N PRO A 695 -4.93 19.77 14.87
CA PRO A 695 -3.88 20.76 14.57
C PRO A 695 -2.56 20.61 15.37
N ALA A 696 -2.65 20.33 16.66
CA ALA A 696 -1.45 20.10 17.50
C ALA A 696 -0.60 18.86 17.11
N ILE A 697 -1.14 17.92 16.31
CA ILE A 697 -0.43 16.76 15.77
C ILE A 697 0.17 17.10 14.39
N SER A 698 -0.58 17.80 13.53
CA SER A 698 -0.13 18.19 12.17
C SER A 698 0.90 19.33 12.16
N ALA A 699 0.92 20.19 13.19
CA ALA A 699 1.80 21.36 13.27
C ALA A 699 3.29 21.06 13.07
N PHE A 700 3.86 20.07 13.78
CA PHE A 700 5.29 19.73 13.61
C PHE A 700 5.58 19.08 12.24
N PRO A 701 4.82 18.08 11.75
CA PRO A 701 4.99 17.56 10.40
C PRO A 701 4.87 18.63 9.29
N SER A 702 3.90 19.55 9.41
CA SER A 702 3.73 20.68 8.50
C SER A 702 5.00 21.55 8.46
N LEU A 703 5.55 21.90 9.63
CA LEU A 703 6.77 22.68 9.76
C LEU A 703 8.02 21.97 9.19
N GLU A 704 8.32 20.75 9.64
CA GLU A 704 9.58 20.05 9.34
C GLU A 704 9.62 19.43 7.92
N PHE A 705 8.51 18.92 7.40
CA PHE A 705 8.51 18.17 6.13
C PHE A 705 7.90 18.95 4.95
N TYR A 706 6.99 19.88 5.20
CA TYR A 706 6.24 20.62 4.17
C TYR A 706 6.39 22.15 4.29
N GLY A 707 7.33 22.65 5.09
CA GLY A 707 7.65 24.08 5.17
C GLY A 707 6.46 24.96 5.55
N THR A 708 5.59 24.51 6.46
CA THR A 708 4.31 25.14 6.85
C THR A 708 3.23 25.23 5.76
N SER A 709 3.45 24.62 4.58
CA SER A 709 2.49 24.64 3.46
C SER A 709 1.34 23.62 3.59
N LEU A 710 1.31 22.82 4.67
CA LEU A 710 0.23 21.88 4.95
C LEU A 710 -0.72 22.49 6.01
N LEU A 711 -1.95 22.76 5.58
CA LEU A 711 -3.00 23.43 6.34
C LEU A 711 -4.01 22.43 6.92
N ASP A 712 -4.68 22.83 8.00
CA ASP A 712 -5.69 22.00 8.68
C ASP A 712 -7.10 22.24 8.13
N GLY A 713 -7.65 21.26 7.43
CA GLY A 713 -9.08 21.14 7.10
C GLY A 713 -9.90 20.52 8.23
N THR A 714 -9.34 20.51 9.44
CA THR A 714 -9.90 19.92 10.67
C THR A 714 -10.37 20.96 11.69
N VAL A 715 -10.49 22.22 11.25
CA VAL A 715 -11.16 23.32 11.95
C VAL A 715 -12.42 23.76 11.19
N ASP A 716 -13.38 24.36 11.91
CA ASP A 716 -14.56 24.99 11.31
C ASP A 716 -14.27 26.42 10.81
N SER A 717 -15.28 27.09 10.25
CA SER A 717 -15.19 28.47 9.75
C SER A 717 -14.98 29.54 10.84
N GLY A 718 -15.13 29.19 12.12
CA GLY A 718 -14.75 30.02 13.26
C GLY A 718 -13.35 29.71 13.81
N GLY A 719 -12.64 28.74 13.23
CA GLY A 719 -11.34 28.26 13.70
C GLY A 719 -11.40 27.25 14.85
N ASN A 720 -12.59 26.77 15.23
CA ASN A 720 -12.73 25.76 16.29
C ASN A 720 -12.37 24.38 15.75
N ILE A 721 -11.69 23.57 16.55
CA ILE A 721 -11.30 22.21 16.16
C ILE A 721 -12.53 21.30 16.15
N LEU A 722 -12.69 20.48 15.09
CA LEU A 722 -13.84 19.58 14.95
C LEU A 722 -13.97 18.65 16.17
N SER A 723 -15.15 18.61 16.79
CA SER A 723 -15.41 17.91 18.07
C SER A 723 -14.99 16.42 18.08
N ARG A 724 -15.08 15.72 16.95
CA ARG A 724 -14.59 14.34 16.78
C ARG A 724 -13.10 14.17 17.11
N LEU A 725 -12.31 15.23 16.98
CA LEU A 725 -10.86 15.26 17.23
C LEU A 725 -10.49 15.68 18.65
N ALA A 726 -11.47 15.86 19.54
CA ALA A 726 -11.19 16.21 20.94
C ALA A 726 -10.22 15.20 21.59
N PRO A 727 -9.10 15.65 22.19
CA PRO A 727 -8.12 14.75 22.79
C PRO A 727 -8.73 13.88 23.90
N PRO A 728 -8.34 12.59 24.00
CA PRO A 728 -8.98 11.63 24.89
C PRO A 728 -8.81 12.00 26.36
N ASN A 729 -9.63 11.40 27.22
CA ASN A 729 -9.34 11.35 28.65
C ASN A 729 -8.09 10.46 28.86
N SER A 730 -7.23 10.86 29.78
CA SER A 730 -6.06 10.07 30.21
C SER A 730 -5.42 10.74 31.43
N GLN A 731 -4.91 9.96 32.38
CA GLN A 731 -4.10 10.49 33.50
C GLN A 731 -2.79 11.16 33.02
N HIS A 732 -2.34 10.86 31.81
CA HIS A 732 -1.11 11.38 31.21
C HIS A 732 -1.32 12.70 30.44
N LEU A 733 -2.58 13.07 30.14
CA LEU A 733 -2.94 14.30 29.43
C LEU A 733 -3.49 15.35 30.40
N THR A 734 -2.60 15.97 31.17
CA THR A 734 -2.94 17.06 32.10
C THR A 734 -3.58 18.23 31.36
N LYS A 735 -4.69 18.74 31.90
CA LYS A 735 -5.32 19.97 31.41
C LYS A 735 -4.41 21.18 31.61
N ASP A 736 -4.42 22.11 30.66
CA ASP A 736 -3.74 23.39 30.76
C ASP A 736 -4.56 24.44 31.54
N GLY A 737 -4.07 25.70 31.56
CA GLY A 737 -4.72 26.81 32.26
C GLY A 737 -6.07 27.25 31.67
N ASN A 738 -6.41 26.85 30.45
CA ASN A 738 -7.73 27.08 29.84
C ASN A 738 -8.69 25.91 30.14
N GLY A 739 -8.16 24.76 30.57
CA GLY A 739 -8.90 23.54 30.82
C GLY A 739 -8.86 22.54 29.67
N ASP A 740 -8.07 22.81 28.62
CA ASP A 740 -7.93 21.96 27.44
C ASP A 740 -6.82 20.92 27.62
N ARG A 741 -6.89 19.81 26.88
CA ARG A 741 -5.89 18.73 26.94
C ARG A 741 -4.96 18.75 25.73
N PRO A 742 -3.68 18.36 25.87
CA PRO A 742 -2.82 18.10 24.73
C PRO A 742 -3.31 16.89 23.91
N SER A 743 -3.22 17.00 22.58
CA SER A 743 -3.31 15.84 21.66
C SER A 743 -1.96 15.17 21.37
N VAL A 744 -0.86 15.73 21.88
CA VAL A 744 0.50 15.17 21.77
C VAL A 744 1.14 15.18 23.15
N VAL A 745 1.66 14.04 23.60
CA VAL A 745 2.45 13.94 24.84
C VAL A 745 3.66 13.02 24.66
N PHE A 746 4.79 13.38 25.25
CA PHE A 746 5.98 12.55 25.33
C PHE A 746 6.19 12.08 26.77
N LEU A 747 6.23 10.77 26.97
CA LEU A 747 6.40 10.11 28.26
C LEU A 747 7.88 9.72 28.43
N ASP A 748 8.63 10.61 29.08
CA ASP A 748 10.09 10.47 29.30
C ASP A 748 10.39 9.52 30.46
N HIS A 749 11.22 8.51 30.22
CA HIS A 749 11.56 7.48 31.22
C HIS A 749 13.06 7.14 31.24
N ALA A 750 13.53 6.63 32.38
CA ALA A 750 14.95 6.29 32.61
C ALA A 750 15.28 4.80 32.36
N GLY A 751 14.40 4.04 31.70
CA GLY A 751 14.58 2.62 31.45
C GLY A 751 15.50 2.34 30.26
N GLU A 752 16.66 1.73 30.51
CA GLU A 752 17.66 1.42 29.48
C GLU A 752 17.15 0.45 28.39
N GLU A 753 17.71 0.59 27.19
CA GLU A 753 17.48 -0.37 26.10
C GLU A 753 18.30 -1.66 26.29
N SER A 754 17.78 -2.79 25.82
CA SER A 754 18.54 -4.04 25.73
C SER A 754 18.56 -4.60 24.30
N SER A 755 19.55 -5.46 24.04
CA SER A 755 19.74 -6.10 22.74
C SER A 755 19.07 -7.47 22.72
N LYS A 756 18.29 -7.77 21.68
CA LYS A 756 17.77 -9.11 21.40
C LYS A 756 17.93 -9.40 19.91
N ASP A 757 18.61 -10.49 19.55
CA ASP A 757 18.69 -11.00 18.18
C ASP A 757 19.10 -9.94 17.13
N ARG A 758 20.19 -9.21 17.42
CA ARG A 758 20.71 -8.04 16.64
C ARG A 758 19.76 -6.83 16.57
N SER A 759 18.55 -6.93 17.13
CA SER A 759 17.56 -5.86 17.28
C SER A 759 17.61 -5.23 18.69
N ARG A 760 16.77 -4.21 18.92
CA ARG A 760 16.64 -3.50 20.21
C ARG A 760 15.24 -3.68 20.80
N VAL A 761 15.16 -3.73 22.13
CA VAL A 761 13.92 -3.91 22.90
C VAL A 761 14.00 -3.07 24.18
N ASN A 762 12.86 -2.58 24.67
CA ASN A 762 12.77 -1.81 25.90
C ASN A 762 11.54 -2.23 26.71
N TRP A 763 11.78 -2.96 27.79
CA TRP A 763 10.74 -3.53 28.64
C TRP A 763 9.97 -2.47 29.43
N ASN A 764 10.64 -1.40 29.88
CA ASN A 764 10.00 -0.31 30.60
C ASN A 764 9.05 0.47 29.68
N GLU A 765 9.43 0.69 28.41
CA GLU A 765 8.47 1.21 27.42
C GLU A 765 7.29 0.26 27.23
N ALA A 766 7.51 -1.04 27.07
CA ALA A 766 6.43 -2.00 26.86
C ALA A 766 5.44 -2.05 28.05
N HIS A 767 5.93 -1.84 29.27
CA HIS A 767 5.10 -1.76 30.49
C HIS A 767 4.36 -0.43 30.62
N ILE A 768 4.96 0.69 30.23
CA ILE A 768 4.28 1.99 30.14
C ILE A 768 3.19 1.94 29.06
N VAL A 769 3.50 1.44 27.87
CA VAL A 769 2.57 1.29 26.73
C VAL A 769 1.33 0.47 27.11
N ALA A 770 1.51 -0.67 27.78
CA ALA A 770 0.38 -1.49 28.26
C ALA A 770 -0.54 -0.73 29.24
N SER A 771 0.04 0.09 30.13
CA SER A 771 -0.71 0.86 31.11
C SER A 771 -1.36 2.12 30.52
N VAL A 772 -0.78 2.72 29.47
CA VAL A 772 -1.42 3.79 28.67
C VAL A 772 -2.65 3.24 27.93
N VAL A 773 -2.59 2.01 27.41
CA VAL A 773 -3.77 1.34 26.82
C VAL A 773 -4.86 1.08 27.86
N GLU A 774 -4.51 0.62 29.07
CA GLU A 774 -5.46 0.49 30.18
C GLU A 774 -6.12 1.83 30.53
N ASP A 775 -5.32 2.89 30.69
CA ASP A 775 -5.80 4.24 31.00
C ASP A 775 -6.74 4.79 29.92
N LEU A 776 -6.37 4.63 28.64
CA LEU A 776 -7.18 5.05 27.50
C LEU A 776 -8.50 4.30 27.41
N LEU A 777 -8.50 2.97 27.53
CA LEU A 777 -9.74 2.20 27.50
C LEU A 777 -10.59 2.53 28.73
N LEU A 778 -10.04 2.41 29.95
CA LEU A 778 -10.77 2.63 31.20
C LEU A 778 -11.45 4.01 31.27
N THR A 779 -10.78 5.08 30.81
CA THR A 779 -11.28 6.45 30.92
C THR A 779 -12.06 6.96 29.71
N ASN A 780 -12.14 6.20 28.61
CA ASN A 780 -12.90 6.55 27.40
C ASN A 780 -13.82 5.36 27.02
N PRO A 781 -15.10 5.37 27.42
CA PRO A 781 -16.06 4.31 27.10
C PRO A 781 -16.30 4.13 25.60
N GLU A 782 -16.02 5.15 24.78
CA GLU A 782 -16.18 5.14 23.34
C GLU A 782 -14.98 4.61 22.56
N LEU A 783 -13.82 4.42 23.20
CA LEU A 783 -12.64 3.82 22.57
C LEU A 783 -12.67 2.28 22.64
N THR A 784 -12.41 1.65 21.51
CA THR A 784 -12.22 0.20 21.36
C THR A 784 -10.74 -0.14 21.08
N GLY A 785 -10.41 -1.43 20.98
CA GLY A 785 -9.07 -1.87 20.54
C GLY A 785 -8.74 -1.42 19.12
N ASP A 786 -9.72 -1.46 18.22
CA ASP A 786 -9.59 -1.04 16.81
C ASP A 786 -9.26 0.46 16.66
N ASP A 787 -9.56 1.29 17.64
CA ASP A 787 -9.27 2.74 17.62
C ASP A 787 -7.81 3.08 17.98
N ILE A 788 -7.04 2.10 18.46
CA ILE A 788 -5.68 2.25 18.98
C ILE A 788 -4.67 1.55 18.05
N GLY A 789 -3.55 2.23 17.78
CA GLY A 789 -2.38 1.62 17.12
C GLY A 789 -1.10 1.82 17.93
N ILE A 790 -0.24 0.80 17.95
CA ILE A 790 1.05 0.82 18.62
C ILE A 790 2.16 0.68 17.59
N ILE A 791 3.00 1.71 17.48
CA ILE A 791 4.12 1.79 16.55
C ILE A 791 5.43 1.61 17.31
N ALA A 792 6.32 0.73 16.83
CA ALA A 792 7.71 0.68 17.28
C ALA A 792 8.68 0.38 16.12
N PRO A 793 9.87 1.00 16.06
CA PRO A 793 10.80 0.83 14.94
C PRO A 793 11.55 -0.52 14.92
N TYR A 794 11.53 -1.28 16.03
CA TYR A 794 12.29 -2.54 16.16
C TYR A 794 11.38 -3.77 16.26
N ALA A 795 11.64 -4.78 15.43
CA ALA A 795 10.87 -6.03 15.40
C ALA A 795 10.87 -6.77 16.76
N ALA A 796 11.95 -6.69 17.55
CA ALA A 796 11.99 -7.28 18.89
C ALA A 796 11.05 -6.57 19.88
N GLN A 797 10.82 -5.26 19.74
CA GLN A 797 9.82 -4.52 20.52
C GLN A 797 8.39 -4.90 20.10
N ILE A 798 8.13 -5.06 18.80
CA ILE A 798 6.84 -5.57 18.30
C ILE A 798 6.57 -6.98 18.83
N SER A 799 7.53 -7.89 18.74
CA SER A 799 7.45 -9.25 19.30
C SER A 799 7.18 -9.23 20.81
N LEU A 800 7.85 -8.36 21.57
CA LEU A 800 7.59 -8.20 23.00
C LEU A 800 6.16 -7.70 23.27
N LEU A 801 5.74 -6.61 22.63
CA LEU A 801 4.42 -6.00 22.81
C LEU A 801 3.29 -6.99 22.45
N THR A 802 3.33 -7.60 21.27
CA THR A 802 2.35 -8.61 20.85
C THR A 802 2.28 -9.80 21.81
N ARG A 803 3.43 -10.26 22.33
CA ARG A 803 3.46 -11.32 23.35
C ARG A 803 2.84 -10.87 24.68
N LEU A 804 3.09 -9.65 25.13
CA LEU A 804 2.48 -9.12 26.37
C LEU A 804 0.96 -8.97 26.22
N PHE A 805 0.50 -8.43 25.09
CA PHE A 805 -0.91 -8.14 24.85
C PHE A 805 -1.74 -9.41 24.61
N ASN A 806 -1.26 -10.31 23.75
CA ASN A 806 -2.09 -11.41 23.23
C ASN A 806 -1.84 -12.75 23.92
N VAL A 807 -0.61 -13.01 24.41
CA VAL A 807 -0.16 -14.36 24.84
C VAL A 807 0.08 -14.45 26.35
N ASN A 808 0.62 -13.41 26.98
CA ASN A 808 1.11 -13.48 28.36
C ASN A 808 -0.05 -13.52 29.38
N ALA A 809 -0.21 -14.65 30.07
CA ALA A 809 -1.30 -14.87 31.04
C ALA A 809 -1.34 -13.84 32.18
N ARG A 810 -0.19 -13.35 32.67
CA ARG A 810 -0.15 -12.32 33.72
C ARG A 810 -0.65 -10.96 33.22
N TYR A 811 -0.37 -10.61 31.96
CA TYR A 811 -0.90 -9.39 31.35
C TYR A 811 -2.38 -9.54 30.99
N ARG A 812 -2.81 -10.70 30.47
CA ARG A 812 -4.24 -10.98 30.26
C ARG A 812 -5.05 -10.82 31.55
N GLN A 813 -4.63 -11.47 32.64
CA GLN A 813 -5.26 -11.34 33.95
C GLN A 813 -5.24 -9.89 34.48
N ARG A 814 -4.16 -9.15 34.21
CA ARG A 814 -4.07 -7.72 34.56
C ARG A 814 -5.10 -6.88 33.80
N PHE A 815 -5.24 -7.07 32.48
CA PHE A 815 -6.26 -6.38 31.68
C PHE A 815 -7.69 -6.77 32.12
N GLU A 816 -7.94 -8.06 32.40
CA GLU A 816 -9.22 -8.55 32.92
C GLU A 816 -9.60 -7.89 34.26
N ILE A 817 -8.64 -7.75 35.20
CA ILE A 817 -8.85 -7.08 36.48
C ILE A 817 -9.11 -5.58 36.33
N VAL A 818 -8.44 -4.89 35.40
CA VAL A 818 -8.53 -3.43 35.25
C VAL A 818 -9.71 -2.98 34.37
N LEU A 819 -10.00 -3.72 33.30
CA LEU A 819 -10.97 -3.34 32.26
C LEU A 819 -12.26 -4.16 32.28
N GLY A 820 -12.28 -5.28 33.01
CA GLY A 820 -13.33 -6.30 32.93
C GLY A 820 -13.20 -7.17 31.67
N GLU A 821 -13.74 -8.38 31.72
CA GLU A 821 -13.62 -9.41 30.68
C GLU A 821 -13.92 -8.87 29.27
N HIS A 822 -15.08 -8.20 29.09
CA HIS A 822 -15.54 -7.74 27.78
C HIS A 822 -14.59 -6.74 27.10
N ARG A 823 -13.92 -5.86 27.86
CA ARG A 823 -12.95 -4.90 27.28
C ARG A 823 -11.54 -5.48 27.21
N ALA A 824 -11.19 -6.40 28.10
CA ALA A 824 -9.96 -7.19 27.96
C ALA A 824 -9.96 -8.04 26.67
N MET A 825 -11.12 -8.53 26.21
CA MET A 825 -11.26 -9.22 24.92
C MET A 825 -10.92 -8.32 23.70
N GLN A 826 -10.98 -7.00 23.82
CA GLN A 826 -10.68 -6.04 22.75
C GLN A 826 -9.16 -5.73 22.64
N ILE A 827 -8.35 -6.13 23.61
CA ILE A 827 -6.90 -5.89 23.61
C ILE A 827 -6.20 -6.55 22.41
N LYS A 828 -6.73 -7.68 21.93
CA LYS A 828 -6.22 -8.43 20.78
C LYS A 828 -6.37 -7.68 19.44
N ASP A 829 -7.32 -6.74 19.37
CA ASP A 829 -7.72 -6.03 18.14
C ASP A 829 -6.86 -4.76 17.92
N ILE A 830 -6.03 -4.40 18.91
CA ILE A 830 -5.06 -3.31 18.84
C ILE A 830 -3.97 -3.66 17.82
N GLU A 831 -3.74 -2.79 16.83
CA GLU A 831 -2.73 -3.02 15.81
C GLU A 831 -1.32 -2.68 16.33
N ILE A 832 -0.43 -3.68 16.45
CA ILE A 832 0.96 -3.52 16.91
C ILE A 832 1.92 -3.83 15.76
N LYS A 833 2.57 -2.80 15.17
CA LYS A 833 3.38 -2.94 13.94
C LYS A 833 4.55 -1.95 13.87
N THR A 834 5.48 -2.20 12.94
CA THR A 834 6.51 -1.21 12.56
C THR A 834 5.88 0.00 11.87
N VAL A 835 6.64 1.09 11.72
CA VAL A 835 6.22 2.28 10.97
C VAL A 835 5.77 1.90 9.55
N ASP A 836 6.58 1.10 8.88
CA ASP A 836 6.35 0.55 7.53
C ASP A 836 5.09 -0.33 7.48
N GLY A 837 4.82 -1.11 8.54
CA GLY A 837 3.58 -1.89 8.69
C GLY A 837 2.32 -1.06 8.98
N PHE A 838 2.48 0.22 9.32
CA PHE A 838 1.40 1.18 9.55
C PHE A 838 1.11 2.10 8.35
N GLU A 839 1.77 1.89 7.22
CA GLU A 839 1.52 2.64 6.00
C GLU A 839 0.12 2.40 5.44
N GLY A 840 -0.46 3.43 4.79
CA GLY A 840 -1.86 3.44 4.37
C GLY A 840 -2.91 3.41 5.49
N ARG A 841 -2.51 3.29 6.77
CA ARG A 841 -3.42 3.23 7.93
C ARG A 841 -3.53 4.57 8.66
N GLU A 842 -4.53 4.65 9.54
CA GLU A 842 -4.75 5.69 10.54
C GLU A 842 -5.55 5.12 11.72
N LYS A 843 -5.40 5.71 12.90
CA LYS A 843 -6.11 5.33 14.13
C LYS A 843 -6.53 6.59 14.89
N GLU A 844 -7.53 6.49 15.75
CA GLU A 844 -7.90 7.65 16.60
C GLU A 844 -6.75 8.00 17.53
N ILE A 845 -6.15 6.98 18.17
CA ILE A 845 -4.99 7.10 19.04
C ILE A 845 -3.79 6.30 18.48
N ILE A 846 -2.59 6.89 18.53
CA ILE A 846 -1.33 6.18 18.30
C ILE A 846 -0.45 6.27 19.55
N ILE A 847 0.19 5.15 19.88
CA ILE A 847 1.24 5.06 20.89
C ILE A 847 2.55 4.67 20.19
N PHE A 848 3.55 5.55 20.19
CA PHE A 848 4.85 5.35 19.56
C PHE A 848 5.91 5.00 20.60
N SER A 849 6.38 3.76 20.62
CA SER A 849 7.51 3.30 21.44
C SER A 849 8.82 3.55 20.68
N THR A 850 9.68 4.43 21.19
CA THR A 850 10.94 4.82 20.54
C THR A 850 12.07 3.81 20.77
N VAL A 851 11.97 3.01 21.83
CA VAL A 851 12.90 1.95 22.28
C VAL A 851 14.27 2.45 22.75
N ARG A 852 14.84 3.46 22.09
CA ARG A 852 16.23 3.90 22.28
C ARG A 852 16.38 4.74 23.54
N ASN A 853 17.16 4.21 24.48
CA ASN A 853 17.54 4.88 25.72
C ASN A 853 18.97 4.47 26.07
N ASN A 854 19.94 5.31 25.70
CA ASN A 854 21.37 5.03 25.91
C ASN A 854 22.17 6.32 26.09
N ALA A 855 23.14 6.30 27.02
CA ALA A 855 23.99 7.45 27.35
C ALA A 855 24.85 7.96 26.17
N GLY A 856 25.05 7.14 25.13
CA GLY A 856 25.75 7.55 23.91
C GLY A 856 24.94 8.49 23.00
N GLY A 857 23.61 8.57 23.19
CA GLY A 857 22.71 9.37 22.36
C GLY A 857 22.40 8.77 20.99
N HIS A 858 22.66 7.47 20.79
CA HIS A 858 22.52 6.82 19.48
C HIS A 858 21.08 6.42 19.21
N ILE A 859 20.53 6.86 18.08
CA ILE A 859 19.14 6.56 17.68
C ILE A 859 19.03 5.47 16.61
N GLY A 860 20.07 5.26 15.78
CA GLY A 860 20.10 4.19 14.76
C GLY A 860 18.92 4.29 13.80
N PHE A 861 18.24 3.16 13.51
CA PHE A 861 17.09 3.06 12.58
C PHE A 861 15.93 4.07 12.78
N LEU A 862 15.84 4.76 13.93
CA LEU A 862 14.98 5.93 14.09
C LEU A 862 15.34 7.07 13.12
N ALA A 863 16.62 7.25 12.76
CA ALA A 863 17.18 8.34 11.96
C ALA A 863 16.69 8.41 10.49
N ASP A 864 15.71 7.61 10.10
CA ASP A 864 15.01 7.77 8.83
C ASP A 864 13.97 8.90 8.91
N ARG A 865 14.18 9.94 8.09
CA ARG A 865 13.35 11.15 8.03
C ARG A 865 11.91 10.85 7.61
N GLY A 866 11.70 9.88 6.71
CA GLY A 866 10.39 9.46 6.22
C GLY A 866 9.62 8.66 7.27
N ARG A 867 10.31 7.77 8.00
CA ARG A 867 9.70 7.00 9.10
C ARG A 867 9.23 7.89 10.25
N LEU A 868 9.97 8.94 10.60
CA LEU A 868 9.49 9.94 11.57
C LEU A 868 8.18 10.59 11.09
N ASN A 869 8.16 11.11 9.86
CA ASN A 869 6.98 11.75 9.27
C ASN A 869 5.76 10.81 9.25
N VAL A 870 5.92 9.58 8.76
CA VAL A 870 4.85 8.57 8.76
C VAL A 870 4.38 8.26 10.18
N GLY A 871 5.30 7.99 11.11
CA GLY A 871 5.00 7.64 12.49
C GLY A 871 4.16 8.67 13.25
N LEU A 872 4.50 9.96 13.13
CA LEU A 872 3.74 11.04 13.76
C LEU A 872 2.34 11.22 13.15
N THR A 873 2.19 10.96 11.85
CA THR A 873 0.99 11.31 11.08
C THR A 873 -0.03 10.19 10.92
N ARG A 874 0.09 9.11 11.71
CA ARG A 874 -0.92 8.02 11.78
C ARG A 874 -2.08 8.33 12.75
N ALA A 875 -1.89 9.24 13.70
CA ALA A 875 -2.90 9.61 14.70
C ALA A 875 -3.93 10.59 14.15
N LYS A 876 -5.16 10.54 14.67
CA LYS A 876 -6.19 11.57 14.44
C LYS A 876 -6.30 12.51 15.63
N ARG A 877 -6.59 12.01 16.84
CA ARG A 877 -6.96 12.82 18.02
C ARG A 877 -6.01 12.70 19.23
N GLY A 878 -5.18 11.66 19.29
CA GLY A 878 -4.15 11.53 20.33
C GLY A 878 -2.88 10.81 19.86
N LEU A 879 -1.73 11.40 20.16
CA LEU A 879 -0.41 10.83 19.91
C LEU A 879 0.41 10.79 21.22
N PHE A 880 0.65 9.58 21.70
CA PHE A 880 1.49 9.31 22.87
C PHE A 880 2.84 8.79 22.39
N ILE A 881 3.93 9.47 22.71
CA ILE A 881 5.28 8.98 22.46
C ILE A 881 5.86 8.47 23.79
N VAL A 882 6.49 7.30 23.81
CA VAL A 882 7.17 6.74 24.98
C VAL A 882 8.65 6.57 24.66
N GLY A 883 9.54 7.15 25.47
CA GLY A 883 10.95 7.20 25.10
C GLY A 883 11.88 7.96 26.03
N SER A 884 13.09 8.19 25.52
CA SER A 884 14.15 8.93 26.18
C SER A 884 14.35 10.30 25.52
N ILE A 885 13.90 11.38 26.16
CA ILE A 885 14.02 12.72 25.57
C ILE A 885 15.49 13.15 25.48
N SER A 886 16.36 12.65 26.36
CA SER A 886 17.81 12.90 26.32
C SER A 886 18.47 12.21 25.13
N THR A 887 18.18 10.93 24.89
CA THR A 887 18.73 10.17 23.76
C THR A 887 18.31 10.80 22.43
N LEU A 888 17.03 11.19 22.29
CA LEU A 888 16.54 11.85 21.07
C LEU A 888 17.08 13.27 20.87
N ARG A 889 17.28 14.06 21.93
CA ARG A 889 17.92 15.38 21.84
C ARG A 889 19.39 15.33 21.46
N MET A 890 20.11 14.27 21.86
CA MET A 890 21.47 14.00 21.37
C MET A 890 21.45 13.52 19.92
N GLY A 891 20.51 12.61 19.59
CA GLY A 891 20.13 12.26 18.23
C GLY A 891 21.30 11.99 17.30
N ARG A 892 22.19 11.06 17.67
CA ARG A 892 23.32 10.63 16.83
C ARG A 892 22.90 9.46 15.96
N SER A 893 23.09 9.55 14.64
CA SER A 893 23.25 8.34 13.82
C SER A 893 24.73 8.01 13.64
N VAL A 894 25.00 6.89 12.98
CA VAL A 894 26.35 6.33 12.78
C VAL A 894 26.75 6.32 11.30
N GLU A 895 25.80 6.31 10.37
CA GLU A 895 26.06 6.02 8.95
C GLU A 895 25.30 6.94 7.97
N THR A 896 26.00 7.42 6.94
CA THR A 896 25.45 8.17 5.77
C THR A 896 24.85 9.57 6.00
N ALA A 897 24.83 10.37 4.93
CA ALA A 897 24.25 11.72 4.94
C ALA A 897 22.71 11.73 5.00
N LYS A 898 22.02 10.72 4.44
CA LYS A 898 20.54 10.64 4.50
C LYS A 898 20.06 10.52 5.96
N GLU A 899 20.69 9.66 6.76
CA GLU A 899 20.32 9.47 8.17
C GLU A 899 20.59 10.71 9.02
N GLU A 900 21.65 11.47 8.76
CA GLU A 900 21.88 12.72 9.51
C GLU A 900 20.73 13.72 9.29
N THR A 901 20.06 13.75 8.13
CA THR A 901 18.86 14.61 7.92
C THR A 901 17.61 14.16 8.69
N GLY A 902 17.49 12.88 9.04
CA GLY A 902 16.43 12.37 9.91
C GLY A 902 16.81 12.43 11.39
N ALA A 903 18.10 12.31 11.71
CA ALA A 903 18.64 12.59 13.03
C ALA A 903 18.44 14.07 13.42
N VAL A 904 18.69 15.01 12.50
CA VAL A 904 18.29 16.42 12.62
C VAL A 904 16.79 16.52 12.92
N ALA A 905 15.92 15.85 12.16
CA ALA A 905 14.47 15.92 12.34
C ALA A 905 14.02 15.40 13.73
N TRP A 906 14.64 14.33 14.27
CA TRP A 906 14.39 13.88 15.65
C TRP A 906 14.88 14.87 16.70
N ARG A 907 16.05 15.49 16.50
CA ARG A 907 16.56 16.53 17.41
C ARG A 907 15.65 17.76 17.40
N ASN A 908 15.13 18.15 16.23
CA ASN A 908 14.14 19.22 16.06
C ASN A 908 12.82 18.86 16.75
N PHE A 909 12.31 17.63 16.56
CA PHE A 909 11.07 17.17 17.21
C PHE A 909 11.18 17.13 18.74
N ALA A 910 12.29 16.63 19.27
CA ALA A 910 12.54 16.59 20.71
C ALA A 910 12.70 18.00 21.32
N GLN A 911 13.26 18.96 20.57
CA GLN A 911 13.30 20.37 20.97
C GLN A 911 11.90 21.02 20.93
N TYR A 912 11.11 20.74 19.88
CA TYR A 912 9.73 21.20 19.74
C TYR A 912 8.86 20.71 20.92
N LEU A 913 8.89 19.42 21.24
CA LEU A 913 8.15 18.84 22.37
C LEU A 913 8.51 19.49 23.72
N VAL A 914 9.79 19.80 23.95
CA VAL A 914 10.25 20.50 25.16
C VAL A 914 9.77 21.96 25.18
N LYS A 915 9.88 22.68 24.06
CA LYS A 915 9.43 24.07 23.91
C LYS A 915 7.92 24.22 24.14
N GLU A 916 7.13 23.31 23.58
CA GLU A 916 5.67 23.30 23.67
C GLU A 916 5.14 22.65 24.97
N GLY A 917 6.03 22.34 25.94
CA GLY A 917 5.65 21.81 27.26
C GLY A 917 5.01 20.42 27.23
N ARG A 918 5.23 19.63 26.16
CA ARG A 918 4.56 18.33 25.94
C ARG A 918 5.30 17.13 26.55
N VAL A 919 6.40 17.35 27.27
CA VAL A 919 7.21 16.28 27.89
C VAL A 919 6.82 16.08 29.35
N SER A 920 6.31 14.88 29.67
CA SER A 920 5.96 14.44 31.02
C SER A 920 6.94 13.37 31.49
N ARG A 921 7.67 13.65 32.58
CA ARG A 921 8.71 12.76 33.11
C ARG A 921 8.15 11.73 34.09
N ILE A 922 8.32 10.46 33.75
CA ILE A 922 7.85 9.30 34.50
C ILE A 922 9.03 8.61 35.19
N GLY A 923 9.09 8.73 36.52
CA GLY A 923 10.14 8.14 37.36
C GLY A 923 9.69 7.96 38.82
N GLY A 924 10.36 7.09 39.57
CA GLY A 924 10.05 6.83 40.98
C GLY A 924 8.58 6.48 41.23
N MET A 925 7.95 7.16 42.19
CA MET A 925 6.51 6.99 42.48
C MET A 925 5.61 7.25 41.26
N LYS A 926 5.96 8.20 40.37
CA LYS A 926 5.18 8.42 39.14
C LYS A 926 5.28 7.25 38.16
N LEU A 927 6.39 6.53 38.13
CA LEU A 927 6.55 5.30 37.33
C LEU A 927 5.75 4.13 37.94
N GLN A 928 5.78 3.99 39.26
CA GLN A 928 4.97 2.99 39.97
C GLN A 928 3.46 3.26 39.79
N GLN A 929 3.03 4.52 39.84
CA GLN A 929 1.65 4.90 39.56
C GLN A 929 1.29 4.70 38.08
N ALA A 930 2.16 5.15 37.15
CA ALA A 930 1.93 4.98 35.71
C ALA A 930 1.85 3.51 35.28
N ILE A 931 2.64 2.60 35.88
CA ILE A 931 2.64 1.17 35.52
C ILE A 931 1.63 0.34 36.33
N TYR A 932 1.32 0.68 37.58
CA TYR A 932 0.52 -0.18 38.47
C TYR A 932 -0.67 0.52 39.17
N GLY A 933 -0.91 1.81 38.94
CA GLY A 933 -1.97 2.57 39.61
C GLY A 933 -3.36 1.97 39.41
N HIS A 934 -3.76 1.74 38.16
CA HIS A 934 -5.05 1.14 37.81
C HIS A 934 -5.20 -0.28 38.38
N LEU A 935 -4.15 -1.10 38.33
CA LEU A 935 -4.16 -2.46 38.88
C LEU A 935 -4.33 -2.48 40.41
N ARG A 936 -3.64 -1.59 41.15
CA ARG A 936 -3.80 -1.47 42.61
C ARG A 936 -5.18 -0.96 42.99
N ALA A 937 -5.69 0.06 42.27
CA ALA A 937 -7.02 0.59 42.48
C ALA A 937 -8.12 -0.47 42.26
N ALA A 938 -8.04 -1.24 41.17
CA ALA A 938 -8.97 -2.34 40.89
C ALA A 938 -8.93 -3.45 41.95
N ARG A 939 -7.73 -3.78 42.48
CA ARG A 939 -7.54 -4.76 43.55
C ARG A 939 -7.94 -4.26 44.94
N ARG A 940 -8.15 -2.94 45.11
CA ARG A 940 -8.29 -2.25 46.41
C ARG A 940 -7.04 -2.35 47.30
N ASP A 941 -5.87 -2.56 46.70
CA ASP A 941 -4.58 -2.54 47.41
C ASP A 941 -4.31 -1.12 47.92
N PRO A 942 -4.05 -0.89 49.22
CA PRO A 942 -3.69 0.43 49.71
C PRO A 942 -2.36 0.90 49.11
N PRO A 943 -2.16 2.21 48.88
CA PRO A 943 -0.90 2.72 48.37
C PRO A 943 0.23 2.43 49.38
N LEU A 944 1.27 1.73 48.92
CA LEU A 944 2.47 1.44 49.71
C LEU A 944 3.16 2.75 50.14
N LEU A 945 2.87 3.17 51.37
CA LEU A 945 3.66 4.15 52.10
C LEU A 945 4.88 3.44 52.69
N ASP A 946 6.03 3.83 52.17
CA ASP A 946 7.37 3.68 52.76
C ASP A 946 7.76 2.29 53.30
N SER A 947 8.10 1.39 52.39
CA SER A 947 9.02 0.29 52.67
C SER A 947 9.97 0.09 51.48
N GLY A 948 11.27 0.32 51.69
CA GLY A 948 12.30 -0.08 50.74
C GLY A 948 12.36 -1.61 50.56
N VAL A 949 13.16 -2.07 49.59
CA VAL A 949 13.31 -3.50 49.20
C VAL A 949 12.10 -4.08 48.46
N VAL A 950 11.88 -3.61 47.22
CA VAL A 950 11.48 -4.48 46.10
C VAL A 950 12.35 -4.16 44.90
N GLU A 951 13.59 -4.67 44.93
CA GLU A 951 14.56 -4.57 43.84
C GLU A 951 14.97 -5.97 43.37
N THR A 952 15.45 -6.10 42.14
CA THR A 952 16.02 -7.34 41.56
C THR A 952 15.12 -8.59 41.48
N ARG A 953 14.07 -8.54 40.63
CA ARG A 953 13.74 -9.61 39.64
C ARG A 953 12.51 -9.27 38.77
N ILE A 954 12.76 -8.70 37.59
CA ILE A 954 12.02 -8.81 36.31
C ILE A 954 12.91 -8.17 35.25
#